data_AF-A0A3A4VQ86-F1
#
_entry.id   AF-A0A3A4VQ86-F1
#
_cell.length_a   1.000
_cell.length_b   1.000
_cell.length_c   1.000
_cell.angle_alpha   90.00
_cell.angle_beta   90.00
_cell.angle_gamma   90.00
#
_symmetry.space_group_name_H-M   'P 1'
#
loop_
_entity.id
_entity.type
_entity.pdbx_description
1 polymer ?
#
loop_
_entity_poly.entity_id
_entity_poly.type
_entity_poly.pdbx_seq_one_letter_code
_entity_poly.pdbx_strand_id
1 'polypeptide(L)'
;MQKLWSKLNYKTFFTFLIFAAFCYASLILPFTYRQSPVSLSVGSVSTQDIRAPQTFTFVSETLTENARSQAEQSVLPIYLPADPTISRRQIENMKGALNYISSVRADEFATQEQKIADLQAIENITITTEMATNILTFSQEKWQEIQNEALFVLEEVMRSTIREDQITQAKRSVLPLISYSFSSSETEIINSLVTPMVVANSLFSNEKTNEAIQQARAEVEPVTKTYMSGETIVSTGQVITPIIWEALQELGLISPQSTVLKYISSALLTFSVVGMEYVYVLRYRRSLIQTDFKSLVTILGLYLIFLFLARIFILNRAVVPYIFPIAAFGLTISSLINYEVGIIFSIGLSTLTAYGQSNSVELTLFYIIASIVAIFILQRGRRITAFFYAGLVLGLIGSATVVAYRLISAYFDIEGILTLIGASFLNGMASVSLTLILQYAVASFLGKTTALQLMDLSRPDHPLLQLIMTNSPGSYQHSLQVANLAEQAARNIDADPLLTRVGALYHDAGKALNPSFFIENQVSGSINTHDDIDPAQSASIIIKHVEDGLKLAREYRIPPEIEAFISEHHGKSMTKYQLSKAKELYGNGNELDLTKFEYPGPNPHSKETAILMMADKVEARARAEIPKTDEEIKQLIESSIDSILRSGFLDNTNLSLKNIQTIKESFFNTLKNTYHHRLRYPK
;
A
#
# COMPACT_ATOMS: atom_id res chain seq x y z
N MET A 1 0.62 34.08 4.90
CA MET A 1 1.43 33.04 5.57
C MET A 1 1.80 33.35 7.02
N GLN A 2 2.09 34.60 7.42
CA GLN A 2 2.42 34.94 8.83
C GLN A 2 1.32 34.61 9.86
N LYS A 3 0.02 34.75 9.54
CA LYS A 3 -1.10 34.31 10.41
C LYS A 3 -1.24 32.78 10.55
N LEU A 4 -0.59 31.99 9.70
CA LEU A 4 -0.55 30.52 9.81
C LEU A 4 0.51 30.09 10.83
N TRP A 5 1.64 30.79 10.87
CA TRP A 5 2.77 30.47 11.75
C TRP A 5 2.56 30.93 13.20
N SER A 6 1.83 32.02 13.44
CA SER A 6 1.51 32.49 14.80
C SER A 6 0.51 31.61 15.57
N LYS A 7 0.04 30.51 14.97
CA LYS A 7 -0.87 29.51 15.56
C LYS A 7 -0.26 28.10 15.63
N LEU A 8 1.01 27.94 15.27
CA LEU A 8 1.71 26.66 15.39
C LEU A 8 1.93 26.36 16.87
N ASN A 9 1.13 25.45 17.42
CA ASN A 9 1.45 24.83 18.69
C ASN A 9 2.71 23.98 18.49
N TYR A 10 3.86 24.48 18.93
CA TYR A 10 5.16 23.80 18.79
C TYR A 10 5.09 22.36 19.29
N LYS A 11 4.39 22.10 20.39
CA LYS A 11 4.18 20.75 20.93
C LYS A 11 3.52 19.83 19.91
N THR A 12 2.45 20.28 19.25
CA THR A 12 1.75 19.48 18.23
C THR A 12 2.61 19.26 17.00
N PHE A 13 3.33 20.28 16.53
CA PHE A 13 4.24 20.16 15.39
C PHE A 13 5.33 19.11 15.65
N PHE A 14 6.03 19.20 16.79
CA PHE A 14 7.05 18.22 17.17
C PHE A 14 6.46 16.81 17.34
N THR A 15 5.24 16.69 17.87
CA THR A 15 4.56 15.39 18.00
C THR A 15 4.33 14.74 16.64
N PHE A 16 3.85 15.50 15.65
CA PHE A 16 3.66 15.00 14.28
C PHE A 16 4.98 14.73 13.56
N LEU A 17 6.04 15.49 13.85
CA LEU A 17 7.37 15.23 13.31
C LEU A 17 7.95 13.90 13.81
N ILE A 18 7.81 13.63 15.11
CA ILE A 18 8.21 12.35 15.73
C ILE A 18 7.36 11.21 15.16
N PHE A 19 6.05 11.40 15.04
CA PHE A 19 5.16 10.44 14.41
C PHE A 19 5.55 10.14 12.96
N ALA A 20 5.85 11.15 12.15
CA ALA A 20 6.35 10.98 10.78
C ALA A 20 7.66 10.18 10.75
N ALA A 21 8.59 10.46 11.67
CA ALA A 21 9.85 9.72 11.77
C ALA A 21 9.62 8.25 12.09
N PHE A 22 8.69 7.90 12.99
CA PHE A 22 8.35 6.50 13.29
C PHE A 22 7.59 5.80 12.15
N CYS A 23 6.68 6.50 11.46
CA CYS A 23 6.03 5.99 10.25
C CYS A 23 7.07 5.69 9.18
N TYR A 24 7.98 6.63 8.91
CA TYR A 24 9.06 6.45 7.94
C TYR A 24 9.99 5.30 8.33
N ALA A 25 10.41 5.23 9.60
CA ALA A 25 11.18 4.12 10.14
C ALA A 25 10.47 2.77 9.89
N SER A 26 9.14 2.73 10.08
CA SER A 26 8.31 1.55 9.84
C SER A 26 8.20 1.16 8.35
N LEU A 27 8.51 2.05 7.41
CA LEU A 27 8.57 1.73 5.98
C LEU A 27 9.94 1.21 5.54
N ILE A 28 11.01 1.70 6.17
CA ILE A 28 12.38 1.42 5.74
C ILE A 28 13.02 0.24 6.48
N LEU A 29 12.61 -0.02 7.72
CA LEU A 29 13.21 -1.05 8.55
C LEU A 29 12.90 -2.44 7.94
N PRO A 30 13.90 -3.33 7.84
CA PRO A 30 13.71 -4.68 7.35
C PRO A 30 13.05 -5.54 8.46
N PHE A 31 11.73 -5.45 8.58
CA PHE A 31 10.98 -6.16 9.64
C PHE A 31 10.92 -7.68 9.46
N THR A 32 11.18 -8.17 8.25
CA THR A 32 11.25 -9.60 7.97
C THR A 32 12.70 -10.05 7.92
N TYR A 33 13.04 -10.98 8.82
CA TYR A 33 14.24 -11.81 8.79
C TYR A 33 14.17 -12.78 7.59
N ARG A 34 14.10 -12.25 6.37
CA ARG A 34 14.60 -12.91 5.16
C ARG A 34 15.40 -11.86 4.42
N GLN A 35 16.63 -12.27 4.13
CA GLN A 35 17.72 -11.45 3.64
C GLN A 35 17.25 -10.50 2.54
N SER A 36 17.87 -9.32 2.51
CA SER A 36 17.79 -8.37 1.39
C SER A 36 17.61 -9.09 0.06
N PRO A 37 16.89 -8.52 -0.93
CA PRO A 37 17.11 -8.97 -2.30
C PRO A 37 18.61 -8.92 -2.50
N VAL A 38 19.25 -10.10 -2.50
CA VAL A 38 20.64 -10.22 -2.86
C VAL A 38 20.69 -9.52 -4.20
N SER A 39 21.61 -8.58 -4.36
CA SER A 39 21.90 -8.01 -5.66
C SER A 39 22.44 -9.16 -6.50
N LEU A 40 21.53 -10.00 -6.98
CA LEU A 40 21.81 -11.05 -7.92
C LEU A 40 22.34 -10.29 -9.13
N SER A 41 23.45 -10.77 -9.65
CA SER A 41 24.00 -10.34 -10.93
C SER A 41 24.35 -11.60 -11.69
N VAL A 42 24.43 -11.50 -13.01
CA VAL A 42 24.99 -12.58 -13.82
C VAL A 42 26.37 -12.97 -13.25
N GLY A 43 26.59 -14.26 -13.01
CA GLY A 43 27.82 -14.79 -12.41
C GLY A 43 27.83 -14.90 -10.87
N SER A 44 26.84 -14.35 -10.17
CA SER A 44 26.68 -14.56 -8.72
C SER A 44 26.11 -15.94 -8.38
N VAL A 45 26.42 -16.47 -7.20
CA VAL A 45 25.91 -17.76 -6.72
C VAL A 45 24.59 -17.54 -5.97
N SER A 46 23.56 -18.29 -6.32
CA SER A 46 22.28 -18.23 -5.61
C SER A 46 22.43 -18.81 -4.21
N THR A 47 21.96 -18.08 -3.19
CA THR A 47 21.95 -18.53 -1.79
C THR A 47 20.66 -19.25 -1.40
N GLN A 48 19.69 -19.36 -2.31
CA GLN A 48 18.41 -20.01 -2.08
C GLN A 48 17.83 -20.61 -3.37
N ASP A 49 16.90 -21.55 -3.22
CA ASP A 49 16.11 -22.06 -4.33
C ASP A 49 15.07 -21.01 -4.74
N ILE A 50 15.09 -20.59 -6.01
CA ILE A 50 14.07 -19.70 -6.58
C ILE A 50 13.24 -20.54 -7.55
N ARG A 51 11.94 -20.63 -7.28
CA ARG A 51 10.97 -21.36 -8.09
C ARG A 51 10.03 -20.41 -8.82
N ALA A 52 9.56 -20.81 -9.99
CA ALA A 52 8.58 -20.07 -10.75
C ALA A 52 7.25 -20.02 -9.97
N PRO A 53 6.75 -18.82 -9.61
CA PRO A 53 5.51 -18.68 -8.84
C PRO A 53 4.26 -19.03 -9.66
N GLN A 54 4.38 -18.99 -10.98
CA GLN A 54 3.35 -19.32 -11.96
C GLN A 54 4.03 -19.78 -13.26
N THR A 55 3.28 -20.47 -14.13
CA THR A 55 3.77 -20.82 -15.47
C THR A 55 3.90 -19.55 -16.32
N PHE A 56 5.06 -19.32 -16.92
CA PHE A 56 5.31 -18.17 -17.79
C PHE A 56 6.25 -18.51 -18.93
N THR A 57 6.12 -17.75 -20.03
CA THR A 57 6.93 -17.88 -21.23
C THR A 57 7.48 -16.51 -21.59
N PHE A 58 8.77 -16.43 -21.90
CA PHE A 58 9.42 -15.19 -22.33
C PHE A 58 10.32 -15.44 -23.53
N VAL A 59 10.57 -14.39 -24.31
CA VAL A 59 11.54 -14.42 -25.41
C VAL A 59 12.93 -14.23 -24.81
N SER A 60 13.82 -15.22 -25.00
CA SER A 60 15.18 -15.16 -24.47
C SER A 60 16.13 -14.58 -25.51
N GLU A 61 16.67 -13.40 -25.23
CA GLU A 61 17.67 -12.77 -26.10
C GLU A 61 18.94 -13.63 -26.14
N THR A 62 19.34 -14.19 -25.00
CA THR A 62 20.51 -15.10 -24.93
C THR A 62 20.35 -16.33 -25.82
N LEU A 63 19.20 -17.01 -25.79
CA LEU A 63 18.96 -18.18 -26.65
C LEU A 63 18.83 -17.78 -28.12
N THR A 64 18.21 -16.64 -28.40
CA THR A 64 18.07 -16.11 -29.77
C THR A 64 19.43 -15.77 -30.36
N GLU A 65 20.32 -15.14 -29.60
CA GLU A 65 21.66 -14.79 -30.06
C GLU A 65 22.56 -16.01 -30.24
N ASN A 66 22.42 -17.02 -29.38
CA ASN A 66 23.07 -18.32 -29.59
C ASN A 66 22.61 -18.99 -30.89
N ALA A 67 21.31 -18.96 -31.18
CA ALA A 67 20.75 -19.50 -32.43
C ALA A 67 21.25 -18.71 -33.66
N ARG A 68 21.31 -17.37 -33.58
CA ARG A 68 21.91 -16.51 -34.62
C ARG A 68 23.38 -16.85 -34.87
N SER A 69 24.15 -17.06 -33.81
CA SER A 69 25.57 -17.42 -33.90
C SER A 69 25.77 -18.80 -34.55
N GLN A 70 24.89 -19.77 -34.27
CA GLN A 70 24.93 -21.08 -34.94
C GLN A 70 24.55 -20.99 -36.43
N ALA A 71 23.57 -20.15 -36.77
CA ALA A 71 23.20 -19.91 -38.16
C ALA A 71 24.35 -19.28 -38.94
N GLU A 72 25.05 -18.30 -38.36
CA GLU A 72 26.26 -17.68 -38.92
C GLU A 72 27.37 -18.71 -39.18
N GLN A 73 27.67 -19.58 -38.22
CA GLN A 73 28.70 -20.61 -38.37
C GLN A 73 28.38 -21.67 -39.45
N SER A 74 27.10 -21.79 -39.83
CA SER A 74 26.65 -22.74 -40.84
C SER A 74 26.75 -22.21 -42.27
N VAL A 75 27.07 -20.93 -42.46
CA VAL A 75 27.22 -20.32 -43.79
C VAL A 75 28.54 -20.74 -44.42
N LEU A 76 28.47 -21.40 -45.57
CA LEU A 76 29.66 -21.80 -46.34
C LEU A 76 30.25 -20.59 -47.09
N PRO A 77 31.60 -20.54 -47.26
CA PRO A 77 32.26 -19.53 -48.07
C PRO A 77 31.71 -19.48 -49.51
N ILE A 78 31.37 -18.28 -50.00
CA ILE A 78 30.86 -18.08 -51.35
C ILE A 78 31.99 -17.67 -52.30
N TYR A 79 32.12 -18.40 -53.41
CA TYR A 79 33.09 -18.12 -54.46
C TYR A 79 32.40 -17.49 -55.69
N LEU A 80 33.13 -16.61 -56.38
CA LEU A 80 32.66 -15.99 -57.62
C LEU A 80 32.68 -17.00 -58.78
N PRO A 81 31.84 -16.82 -59.80
CA PRO A 81 31.97 -17.57 -61.05
C PRO A 81 33.37 -17.42 -61.66
N ALA A 82 33.77 -18.35 -62.53
CA ALA A 82 35.04 -18.28 -63.26
C ALA A 82 35.24 -16.90 -63.91
N ASP A 83 36.32 -16.21 -63.56
CA ASP A 83 36.71 -14.93 -64.13
C ASP A 83 37.34 -15.13 -65.51
N PRO A 84 36.65 -14.71 -66.60
CA PRO A 84 37.16 -14.91 -67.95
C PRO A 84 38.47 -14.15 -68.21
N THR A 85 38.80 -13.12 -67.43
CA THR A 85 40.04 -12.35 -67.59
C THR A 85 41.26 -13.15 -67.16
N ILE A 86 41.13 -13.99 -66.12
CA ILE A 86 42.19 -14.90 -65.67
C ILE A 86 42.44 -15.97 -66.73
N SER A 87 41.38 -16.59 -67.24
CA SER A 87 41.46 -17.59 -68.31
C SER A 87 42.09 -17.01 -69.58
N ARG A 88 41.65 -15.82 -70.03
CA ARG A 88 42.24 -15.13 -71.20
C ARG A 88 43.72 -14.83 -71.02
N ARG A 89 44.13 -14.37 -69.84
CA ARG A 89 45.54 -14.08 -69.55
C ARG A 89 46.42 -15.33 -69.61
N GLN A 90 45.94 -16.48 -69.13
CA GLN A 90 46.71 -17.73 -69.25
C GLN A 90 46.83 -18.20 -70.70
N ILE A 91 45.78 -18.02 -71.50
CA ILE A 91 45.83 -18.30 -72.94
C ILE A 91 46.86 -17.38 -73.63
N GLU A 92 46.92 -16.10 -73.29
CA GLU A 92 47.93 -15.18 -73.83
C GLU A 92 49.35 -15.52 -73.37
N ASN A 93 49.53 -15.92 -72.10
CA ASN A 93 50.82 -16.41 -71.59
C ASN A 93 51.29 -17.66 -72.36
N MET A 94 50.38 -18.60 -72.61
CA MET A 94 50.64 -19.79 -73.41
C MET A 94 51.04 -19.41 -74.84
N LYS A 95 50.30 -18.51 -75.51
CA LYS A 95 50.68 -18.00 -76.84
C LYS A 95 52.08 -17.38 -76.83
N GLY A 96 52.41 -16.60 -75.80
CA GLY A 96 53.74 -16.03 -75.61
C GLY A 96 54.83 -17.11 -75.54
N ALA A 97 54.63 -18.14 -74.72
CA ALA A 97 55.54 -19.27 -74.61
C ALA A 97 55.71 -20.03 -75.94
N LEU A 98 54.60 -20.32 -76.63
CA LEU A 98 54.61 -21.01 -77.93
C LEU A 98 55.30 -20.19 -79.03
N ASN A 99 55.15 -18.87 -79.02
CA ASN A 99 55.83 -17.96 -79.95
C ASN A 99 57.34 -17.88 -79.66
N TYR A 100 57.74 -17.87 -78.40
CA TYR A 100 59.15 -17.95 -78.01
C TYR A 100 59.79 -19.26 -78.48
N ILE A 101 59.13 -20.40 -78.23
CA ILE A 101 59.60 -21.72 -78.72
C ILE A 101 59.74 -21.70 -80.25
N SER A 102 58.78 -21.10 -80.96
CA SER A 102 58.84 -20.97 -82.43
C SER A 102 60.02 -20.12 -82.90
N SER A 103 60.35 -19.06 -82.16
CA SER A 103 61.51 -18.19 -82.45
C SER A 103 62.82 -18.94 -82.26
N VAL A 104 62.96 -19.72 -81.17
CA VAL A 104 64.13 -20.57 -80.91
C VAL A 104 64.29 -21.64 -82.00
N ARG A 105 63.18 -22.24 -82.48
CA ARG A 105 63.20 -23.19 -83.58
C ARG A 105 63.73 -22.55 -84.88
N ALA A 106 63.28 -21.34 -85.20
CA ALA A 106 63.60 -20.62 -86.43
C ALA A 106 64.99 -19.96 -86.45
N ASP A 107 65.70 -19.91 -85.31
CA ASP A 107 67.04 -19.29 -85.25
C ASP A 107 68.08 -20.14 -86.00
N GLU A 108 68.48 -19.72 -87.20
CA GLU A 108 69.49 -20.43 -88.00
C GLU A 108 70.93 -20.27 -87.48
N PHE A 109 71.18 -19.35 -86.54
CA PHE A 109 72.51 -19.01 -86.04
C PHE A 109 72.86 -19.66 -84.69
N ALA A 110 71.86 -20.15 -83.95
CA ALA A 110 72.04 -20.86 -82.69
C ALA A 110 72.47 -22.32 -82.89
N THR A 111 73.40 -22.81 -82.07
CA THR A 111 73.76 -24.24 -82.03
C THR A 111 72.61 -25.06 -81.43
N GLN A 112 72.57 -26.36 -81.72
CA GLN A 112 71.55 -27.25 -81.15
C GLN A 112 71.59 -27.26 -79.60
N GLU A 113 72.78 -27.17 -79.02
CA GLU A 113 72.97 -27.08 -77.56
C GLU A 113 72.42 -25.78 -76.98
N GLN A 114 72.61 -24.66 -77.69
CA GLN A 114 72.04 -23.36 -77.32
C GLN A 114 70.52 -23.36 -77.40
N LYS A 115 69.93 -23.91 -78.46
CA LYS A 115 68.47 -24.01 -78.61
C LYS A 115 67.83 -24.85 -77.51
N ILE A 116 68.47 -25.94 -77.09
CA ILE A 116 67.98 -26.77 -75.98
C ILE A 116 68.02 -25.97 -74.68
N ALA A 117 69.12 -25.26 -74.40
CA ALA A 117 69.24 -24.42 -73.22
C ALA A 117 68.17 -23.29 -73.20
N ASP A 118 67.92 -22.66 -74.34
CA ASP A 118 66.93 -21.59 -74.47
C ASP A 118 65.49 -22.09 -74.24
N LEU A 119 65.16 -23.30 -74.68
CA LEU A 119 63.86 -23.95 -74.40
C LEU A 119 63.72 -24.34 -72.92
N GLN A 120 64.81 -24.77 -72.28
CA GLN A 120 64.83 -25.10 -70.85
C GLN A 120 64.75 -23.86 -69.94
N ALA A 121 65.11 -22.69 -70.47
CA ALA A 121 65.04 -21.41 -69.75
C ALA A 121 63.63 -20.79 -69.68
N ILE A 122 62.63 -21.40 -70.32
CA ILE A 122 61.25 -20.88 -70.29
C ILE A 122 60.70 -20.96 -68.86
N GLU A 123 60.47 -19.79 -68.26
CA GLU A 123 59.92 -19.71 -66.90
C GLU A 123 58.55 -20.39 -66.81
N ASN A 124 58.34 -21.14 -65.73
CA ASN A 124 57.09 -21.84 -65.41
C ASN A 124 56.71 -23.00 -66.35
N ILE A 125 57.57 -23.44 -67.28
CA ILE A 125 57.37 -24.65 -68.08
C ILE A 125 58.58 -25.58 -67.89
N THR A 126 58.34 -26.86 -67.66
CA THR A 126 59.42 -27.84 -67.49
C THR A 126 59.65 -28.60 -68.79
N ILE A 127 60.68 -28.21 -69.55
CA ILE A 127 61.06 -28.90 -70.79
C ILE A 127 62.27 -29.80 -70.52
N THR A 128 62.12 -31.12 -70.68
CA THR A 128 63.26 -32.06 -70.56
C THR A 128 64.15 -31.98 -71.82
N THR A 129 65.39 -32.45 -71.74
CA THR A 129 66.30 -32.50 -72.89
C THR A 129 65.71 -33.33 -74.05
N GLU A 130 64.97 -34.40 -73.74
CA GLU A 130 64.25 -35.22 -74.71
C GLU A 130 63.11 -34.45 -75.39
N MET A 131 62.29 -33.75 -74.61
CA MET A 131 61.24 -32.87 -75.14
C MET A 131 61.80 -31.77 -76.03
N ALA A 132 62.87 -31.10 -75.59
CA ALA A 132 63.52 -30.04 -76.37
C ALA A 132 64.04 -30.58 -77.71
N THR A 133 64.63 -31.77 -77.72
CA THR A 133 65.09 -32.43 -78.96
C THR A 133 63.91 -32.75 -79.88
N ASN A 134 62.84 -33.35 -79.35
CA ASN A 134 61.64 -33.67 -80.12
C ASN A 134 61.00 -32.40 -80.72
N ILE A 135 60.86 -31.34 -79.92
CA ILE A 135 60.41 -30.02 -80.39
C ILE A 135 61.27 -29.59 -81.58
N LEU A 136 62.60 -29.52 -81.45
CA LEU A 136 63.46 -29.05 -82.54
C LEU A 136 63.39 -29.89 -83.82
N THR A 137 63.06 -31.19 -83.73
CA THR A 137 62.97 -32.10 -84.89
C THR A 137 61.63 -32.10 -85.62
N PHE A 138 60.54 -31.61 -85.01
CA PHE A 138 59.22 -31.63 -85.66
C PHE A 138 59.20 -30.77 -86.93
N SER A 139 58.38 -31.16 -87.91
CA SER A 139 58.08 -30.27 -89.05
C SER A 139 57.32 -29.03 -88.58
N GLN A 140 57.34 -27.96 -89.38
CA GLN A 140 56.58 -26.74 -89.07
C GLN A 140 55.08 -27.02 -88.96
N GLU A 141 54.55 -27.91 -89.81
CA GLU A 141 53.15 -28.33 -89.79
C GLU A 141 52.81 -29.07 -88.49
N LYS A 142 53.67 -30.02 -88.08
CA LYS A 142 53.45 -30.79 -86.85
C LYS A 142 53.55 -29.94 -85.58
N TRP A 143 54.47 -28.98 -85.57
CA TRP A 143 54.56 -28.02 -84.46
C TRP A 143 53.31 -27.14 -84.36
N GLN A 144 52.75 -26.71 -85.49
CA GLN A 144 51.51 -25.94 -85.51
C GLN A 144 50.32 -26.75 -84.95
N GLU A 145 50.24 -28.06 -85.25
CA GLU A 145 49.22 -28.95 -84.66
C GLU A 145 49.34 -29.00 -83.13
N ILE A 146 50.56 -29.15 -82.59
CA ILE A 146 50.83 -29.18 -81.15
C ILE A 146 50.46 -27.85 -80.49
N GLN A 147 50.77 -26.72 -81.13
CA GLN A 147 50.41 -25.39 -80.64
C GLN A 147 48.88 -25.22 -80.54
N ASN A 148 48.17 -25.62 -81.60
CA ASN A 148 46.71 -25.51 -81.64
C ASN A 148 46.05 -26.40 -80.58
N GLU A 149 46.53 -27.62 -80.41
CA GLU A 149 46.03 -28.54 -79.40
C GLU A 149 46.30 -28.03 -77.97
N ALA A 150 47.51 -27.54 -77.69
CA ALA A 150 47.85 -26.99 -76.38
C ALA A 150 46.97 -25.78 -76.01
N LEU A 151 46.67 -24.90 -76.97
CA LEU A 151 45.75 -23.78 -76.76
C LEU A 151 44.31 -24.24 -76.54
N PHE A 152 43.84 -25.22 -77.33
CA PHE A 152 42.50 -25.79 -77.19
C PHE A 152 42.29 -26.43 -75.82
N VAL A 153 43.21 -27.29 -75.39
CA VAL A 153 43.13 -27.99 -74.10
C VAL A 153 43.19 -27.00 -72.93
N LEU A 154 44.08 -26.00 -73.00
CA LEU A 154 44.14 -24.95 -71.98
C LEU A 154 42.83 -24.16 -71.90
N GLU A 155 42.27 -23.77 -73.05
CA GLU A 155 41.00 -23.05 -73.09
C GLU A 155 39.86 -23.89 -72.51
N GLU A 156 39.78 -25.18 -72.84
CA GLU A 156 38.75 -26.09 -72.35
C GLU A 156 38.82 -26.28 -70.83
N VAL A 157 40.03 -26.49 -70.28
CA VAL A 157 40.22 -26.59 -68.82
C VAL A 157 39.85 -25.27 -68.14
N MET A 158 40.31 -24.14 -68.67
CA MET A 158 40.12 -22.81 -68.07
C MET A 158 38.70 -22.24 -68.28
N ARG A 159 37.83 -22.89 -69.04
CA ARG A 159 36.39 -22.61 -69.11
C ARG A 159 35.63 -23.12 -67.88
N SER A 160 36.15 -24.14 -67.22
CA SER A 160 35.57 -24.66 -65.97
C SER A 160 35.86 -23.72 -64.79
N THR A 161 35.05 -23.81 -63.73
CA THR A 161 35.28 -23.05 -62.49
C THR A 161 36.32 -23.78 -61.65
N ILE A 162 37.50 -23.18 -61.51
CA ILE A 162 38.64 -23.72 -60.79
C ILE A 162 38.89 -22.85 -59.57
N ARG A 163 38.61 -23.39 -58.38
CA ARG A 163 38.99 -22.79 -57.11
C ARG A 163 40.42 -23.16 -56.72
N GLU A 164 40.96 -22.48 -55.72
CA GLU A 164 42.31 -22.73 -55.19
C GLU A 164 42.48 -24.18 -54.69
N ASP A 165 41.46 -24.75 -54.04
CA ASP A 165 41.43 -26.14 -53.57
C ASP A 165 41.30 -27.17 -54.72
N GLN A 166 40.92 -26.72 -55.92
CA GLN A 166 40.64 -27.58 -57.08
C GLN A 166 41.74 -27.57 -58.14
N ILE A 167 42.78 -26.75 -58.01
CA ILE A 167 43.87 -26.62 -59.00
C ILE A 167 44.48 -27.98 -59.33
N THR A 168 44.77 -28.81 -58.32
CA THR A 168 45.36 -30.14 -58.53
C THR A 168 44.44 -31.05 -59.34
N GLN A 169 43.13 -30.97 -59.11
CA GLN A 169 42.14 -31.74 -59.88
C GLN A 169 42.06 -31.24 -61.32
N ALA A 170 42.03 -29.91 -61.53
CA ALA A 170 42.01 -29.30 -62.85
C ALA A 170 43.28 -29.59 -63.67
N LYS A 171 44.44 -29.66 -63.02
CA LYS A 171 45.70 -30.09 -63.65
C LYS A 171 45.65 -31.56 -64.10
N ARG A 172 45.03 -32.44 -63.31
CA ARG A 172 44.86 -33.86 -63.68
C ARG A 172 43.90 -34.07 -64.85
N SER A 173 42.97 -33.14 -65.10
CA SER A 173 42.06 -33.21 -66.26
C SER A 173 42.68 -32.76 -67.58
N VAL A 174 43.91 -32.24 -67.58
CA VAL A 174 44.61 -31.85 -68.82
C VAL A 174 44.87 -33.05 -69.72
N LEU A 175 45.48 -34.12 -69.18
CA LEU A 175 45.89 -35.28 -69.96
C LEU A 175 44.72 -35.99 -70.70
N PRO A 176 43.55 -36.21 -70.07
CA PRO A 176 42.38 -36.79 -70.75
C PRO A 176 41.78 -35.93 -71.87
N LEU A 177 42.08 -34.62 -71.92
CA LEU A 177 41.53 -33.70 -72.91
C LEU A 177 42.38 -33.62 -74.18
N ILE A 178 43.60 -34.14 -74.17
CA ILE A 178 44.50 -34.18 -75.34
C ILE A 178 44.00 -35.24 -76.32
N SER A 179 43.89 -34.88 -77.61
CA SER A 179 43.43 -35.76 -78.68
C SER A 179 44.30 -37.02 -78.83
N TYR A 180 43.65 -38.17 -78.99
CA TYR A 180 44.31 -39.47 -79.24
C TYR A 180 45.06 -39.55 -80.58
N SER A 181 44.94 -38.54 -81.45
CA SER A 181 45.73 -38.45 -82.70
C SER A 181 47.20 -38.14 -82.47
N PHE A 182 47.57 -37.65 -81.28
CA PHE A 182 48.94 -37.33 -80.92
C PHE A 182 49.68 -38.54 -80.36
N SER A 183 50.97 -38.68 -80.69
CA SER A 183 51.83 -39.73 -80.14
C SER A 183 52.09 -39.52 -78.64
N SER A 184 52.66 -40.54 -77.97
CA SER A 184 52.96 -40.44 -76.53
C SER A 184 53.94 -39.31 -76.21
N SER A 185 54.95 -39.08 -77.06
CA SER A 185 55.91 -37.98 -76.88
C SER A 185 55.28 -36.61 -77.15
N GLU A 186 54.36 -36.51 -78.12
CA GLU A 186 53.60 -35.27 -78.39
C GLU A 186 52.65 -34.93 -77.23
N THR A 187 51.97 -35.94 -76.69
CA THR A 187 51.07 -35.80 -75.53
C THR A 187 51.82 -35.30 -74.30
N GLU A 188 53.03 -35.82 -74.06
CA GLU A 188 53.86 -35.40 -72.94
C GLU A 188 54.28 -33.93 -73.06
N ILE A 189 54.61 -33.49 -74.27
CA ILE A 189 54.95 -32.08 -74.57
C ILE A 189 53.72 -31.18 -74.35
N ILE A 190 52.56 -31.54 -74.91
CA ILE A 190 51.31 -30.77 -74.74
C ILE A 190 50.95 -30.67 -73.26
N ASN A 191 51.01 -31.78 -72.52
CA ASN A 191 50.71 -31.82 -71.10
C ASN A 191 51.69 -30.97 -70.27
N SER A 192 52.98 -30.98 -70.60
CA SER A 192 53.99 -30.16 -69.92
C SER A 192 53.82 -28.66 -70.20
N LEU A 193 53.33 -28.30 -71.40
CA LEU A 193 53.02 -26.91 -71.75
C LEU A 193 51.74 -26.41 -71.05
N VAL A 194 50.69 -27.24 -71.00
CA VAL A 194 49.36 -26.83 -70.52
C VAL A 194 49.25 -26.85 -69.00
N THR A 195 49.75 -27.91 -68.34
CA THR A 195 49.57 -28.12 -66.90
C THR A 195 50.02 -26.94 -66.03
N PRO A 196 51.15 -26.27 -66.29
CA PRO A 196 51.58 -25.12 -65.51
C PRO A 196 50.68 -23.88 -65.66
N MET A 197 49.98 -23.75 -66.80
CA MET A 197 49.11 -22.62 -67.14
C MET A 197 47.72 -22.73 -66.49
N VAL A 198 47.38 -23.88 -65.90
CA VAL A 198 46.12 -24.09 -65.17
C VAL A 198 46.22 -23.48 -63.76
N VAL A 199 45.45 -22.41 -63.53
CA VAL A 199 45.37 -21.68 -62.26
C VAL A 199 43.93 -21.50 -61.81
N ALA A 200 43.72 -21.12 -60.54
CA ALA A 200 42.39 -20.79 -60.05
C ALA A 200 41.82 -19.57 -60.78
N ASN A 201 40.59 -19.70 -61.29
CA ASN A 201 39.84 -18.62 -61.93
C ASN A 201 38.58 -18.23 -61.15
N SER A 202 38.29 -18.90 -60.03
CA SER A 202 37.15 -18.61 -59.14
C SER A 202 37.68 -18.11 -57.79
N LEU A 203 37.44 -16.82 -57.51
CA LEU A 203 37.96 -16.14 -56.32
C LEU A 203 36.92 -16.11 -55.19
N PHE A 204 37.40 -16.20 -53.95
CA PHE A 204 36.56 -16.05 -52.76
C PHE A 204 35.95 -14.64 -52.67
N SER A 205 34.64 -14.55 -52.41
CA SER A 205 33.93 -13.28 -52.21
C SER A 205 33.63 -13.05 -50.74
N ASN A 206 34.42 -12.19 -50.10
CA ASN A 206 34.18 -11.79 -48.71
C ASN A 206 32.83 -11.04 -48.58
N GLU A 207 32.50 -10.20 -49.56
CA GLU A 207 31.24 -9.43 -49.57
C GLU A 207 30.01 -10.35 -49.60
N LYS A 208 29.91 -11.25 -50.59
CA LYS A 208 28.77 -12.17 -50.69
C LYS A 208 28.66 -13.14 -49.50
N THR A 209 29.80 -13.57 -48.96
CA THR A 209 29.82 -14.42 -47.76
C THR A 209 29.28 -13.66 -46.55
N ASN A 210 29.65 -12.39 -46.36
CA ASN A 210 29.13 -11.56 -45.27
C ASN A 210 27.65 -11.21 -45.44
N GLU A 211 27.18 -10.97 -46.67
CA GLU A 211 25.75 -10.79 -46.96
C GLU A 211 24.95 -12.05 -46.57
N ALA A 212 25.45 -13.23 -46.95
CA ALA A 212 24.82 -14.50 -46.59
C ALA A 212 24.81 -14.74 -45.07
N ILE A 213 25.87 -14.35 -44.35
CA ILE A 213 25.92 -14.39 -42.88
C ILE A 213 24.84 -13.48 -42.27
N GLN A 214 24.71 -12.24 -42.74
CA GLN A 214 23.72 -11.30 -42.23
C GLN A 214 22.29 -11.79 -42.49
N GLN A 215 22.03 -12.33 -43.68
CA GLN A 215 20.74 -12.90 -44.03
C GLN A 215 20.40 -14.11 -43.13
N ALA A 216 21.36 -15.04 -42.94
CA ALA A 216 21.17 -16.20 -42.07
C ALA A 216 20.86 -15.80 -40.61
N ARG A 217 21.47 -14.71 -40.11
CA ARG A 217 21.15 -14.16 -38.78
C ARG A 217 19.76 -13.52 -38.72
N ALA A 218 19.33 -12.87 -39.79
CA ALA A 218 18.03 -12.19 -39.86
C ALA A 218 16.85 -13.17 -39.96
N GLU A 219 17.06 -14.35 -40.54
CA GLU A 219 16.04 -15.40 -40.68
C GLU A 219 15.80 -16.21 -39.39
N VAL A 220 16.61 -16.01 -38.34
CA VAL A 220 16.42 -16.69 -37.04
C VAL A 220 15.27 -16.06 -36.27
N GLU A 221 14.20 -16.85 -36.10
CA GLU A 221 13.05 -16.49 -35.26
C GLU A 221 13.42 -16.39 -33.77
N PRO A 222 12.79 -15.49 -32.99
CA PRO A 222 13.04 -15.35 -31.56
C PRO A 222 12.76 -16.66 -30.80
N VAL A 223 13.71 -17.08 -29.95
CA VAL A 223 13.60 -18.32 -29.17
C VAL A 223 12.92 -18.05 -27.84
N THR A 224 11.78 -18.70 -27.60
CA THR A 224 11.05 -18.59 -26.33
C THR A 224 11.46 -19.66 -25.34
N LYS A 225 11.56 -19.30 -24.06
CA LYS A 225 11.74 -20.24 -22.94
C LYS A 225 10.52 -20.22 -22.03
N THR A 226 10.05 -21.40 -21.64
CA THR A 226 8.91 -21.59 -20.74
C THR A 226 9.38 -22.23 -19.44
N TYR A 227 8.90 -21.69 -18.32
CA TYR A 227 9.01 -22.30 -16.99
C TYR A 227 7.62 -22.64 -16.49
N MET A 228 7.43 -23.84 -15.96
CA MET A 228 6.16 -24.29 -15.36
C MET A 228 6.04 -23.82 -13.91
N SER A 229 4.81 -23.61 -13.43
CA SER A 229 4.56 -23.28 -12.03
C SER A 229 5.19 -24.32 -11.09
N GLY A 230 5.96 -23.83 -10.10
CA GLY A 230 6.69 -24.66 -9.15
C GLY A 230 8.02 -25.23 -9.65
N GLU A 231 8.37 -25.03 -10.92
CA GLU A 231 9.68 -25.40 -11.48
C GLU A 231 10.80 -24.56 -10.86
N THR A 232 11.94 -25.17 -10.57
CA THR A 232 13.11 -24.47 -10.02
C THR A 232 13.84 -23.71 -11.12
N ILE A 233 13.89 -22.38 -11.00
CA ILE A 233 14.61 -21.49 -11.92
C ILE A 233 16.12 -21.52 -11.62
N VAL A 234 16.48 -21.45 -10.34
CA VAL A 234 17.86 -21.60 -9.87
C VAL A 234 17.89 -22.26 -8.50
N SER A 235 18.78 -23.23 -8.32
CA SER A 235 18.98 -23.93 -7.05
C SER A 235 20.03 -23.23 -6.18
N THR A 236 19.98 -23.49 -4.87
CA THR A 236 21.00 -23.04 -3.92
C THR A 236 22.38 -23.55 -4.32
N GLY A 237 23.39 -22.67 -4.35
CA GLY A 237 24.75 -22.98 -4.78
C GLY A 237 24.97 -22.94 -6.30
N GLN A 238 23.93 -22.74 -7.10
CA GLN A 238 24.05 -22.62 -8.55
C GLN A 238 24.39 -21.18 -8.98
N VAL A 239 25.24 -21.05 -10.00
CA VAL A 239 25.61 -19.75 -10.59
C VAL A 239 24.47 -19.23 -11.47
N ILE A 240 24.15 -17.96 -11.35
CA ILE A 240 23.14 -17.28 -12.17
C ILE A 240 23.70 -17.06 -13.57
N THR A 241 23.20 -17.84 -14.52
CA THR A 241 23.49 -17.68 -15.94
C THR A 241 22.66 -16.54 -16.55
N PRO A 242 23.03 -16.00 -17.73
CA PRO A 242 22.24 -14.97 -18.40
C PRO A 242 20.78 -15.36 -18.64
N ILE A 243 20.51 -16.63 -18.97
CA ILE A 243 19.14 -17.14 -19.16
C ILE A 243 18.35 -17.14 -17.84
N ILE A 244 18.99 -17.51 -16.73
CA ILE A 244 18.38 -17.45 -15.40
C ILE A 244 18.10 -15.99 -15.03
N TRP A 245 19.03 -15.08 -15.35
CA TRP A 245 18.85 -13.65 -15.15
C TRP A 245 17.65 -13.08 -15.90
N GLU A 246 17.51 -13.36 -17.20
CA GLU A 246 16.35 -12.97 -17.99
C GLU A 246 15.04 -13.48 -17.37
N ALA A 247 15.00 -14.74 -16.93
CA ALA A 247 13.84 -15.34 -16.27
C ALA A 247 13.48 -14.65 -14.95
N LEU A 248 14.48 -14.30 -14.13
CA LEU A 248 14.27 -13.58 -12.88
C LEU A 248 13.81 -12.14 -13.12
N GLN A 249 14.27 -11.50 -14.21
CA GLN A 249 13.90 -10.14 -14.59
C GLN A 249 12.45 -10.08 -15.05
N GLU A 250 12.04 -11.02 -15.90
CA GLU A 250 10.65 -11.15 -16.36
C GLU A 250 9.68 -11.36 -15.18
N LEU A 251 10.07 -12.13 -14.18
CA LEU A 251 9.27 -12.33 -12.97
C LEU A 251 9.30 -11.15 -11.99
N GLY A 252 10.06 -10.09 -12.29
CA GLY A 252 10.22 -8.94 -11.41
C GLY A 252 10.91 -9.26 -10.08
N LEU A 253 11.58 -10.41 -9.97
CA LEU A 253 12.26 -10.87 -8.75
C LEU A 253 13.60 -10.16 -8.52
N ILE A 254 14.12 -9.50 -9.55
CA ILE A 254 15.36 -8.73 -9.55
C ILE A 254 15.10 -7.34 -10.12
N SER A 255 14.58 -6.44 -9.28
CA SER A 255 14.59 -5.02 -9.62
C SER A 255 15.83 -4.38 -8.99
N PRO A 256 16.73 -3.74 -9.76
CA PRO A 256 17.71 -2.81 -9.20
C PRO A 256 16.98 -1.53 -8.78
N GLN A 257 16.10 -1.62 -7.79
CA GLN A 257 15.58 -0.41 -7.16
C GLN A 257 16.75 0.20 -6.40
N SER A 258 17.21 1.36 -6.87
CA SER A 258 18.14 2.20 -6.11
C SER A 258 17.61 2.32 -4.69
N THR A 259 18.35 1.79 -3.72
CA THR A 259 17.98 1.85 -2.30
C THR A 259 17.72 3.30 -1.87
N VAL A 260 18.44 4.25 -2.48
CA VAL A 260 18.23 5.69 -2.32
C VAL A 260 16.85 6.12 -2.82
N LEU A 261 16.43 5.70 -4.01
CA LEU A 261 15.10 6.02 -4.53
C LEU A 261 13.99 5.43 -3.65
N LYS A 262 14.17 4.22 -3.11
CA LYS A 262 13.24 3.60 -2.16
C LYS A 262 13.10 4.41 -0.87
N TYR A 263 14.21 4.93 -0.34
CA TYR A 263 14.17 5.80 0.85
C TYR A 263 13.50 7.14 0.54
N ILE A 264 13.83 7.77 -0.59
CA ILE A 264 13.22 9.04 -1.00
C ILE A 264 11.71 8.88 -1.21
N SER A 265 11.27 7.85 -1.92
CA SER A 265 9.84 7.61 -2.17
C SER A 265 9.07 7.29 -0.88
N SER A 266 9.66 6.50 0.02
CA SER A 266 9.08 6.22 1.34
C SER A 266 8.95 7.50 2.19
N ALA A 267 9.94 8.40 2.12
CA ALA A 267 9.91 9.68 2.83
C ALA A 267 8.82 10.58 2.25
N LEU A 268 8.79 10.78 0.94
CA LEU A 268 7.81 11.62 0.26
C LEU A 268 6.37 11.18 0.56
N LEU A 269 6.09 9.89 0.47
CA LEU A 269 4.77 9.35 0.79
C LEU A 269 4.42 9.57 2.28
N THR A 270 5.35 9.26 3.19
CA THR A 270 5.14 9.45 4.63
C THR A 270 4.81 10.90 4.97
N PHE A 271 5.65 11.84 4.51
CA PHE A 271 5.43 13.26 4.78
C PHE A 271 4.17 13.81 4.13
N SER A 272 3.76 13.27 2.97
CA SER A 272 2.49 13.65 2.33
C SER A 272 1.28 13.19 3.14
N VAL A 273 1.25 11.93 3.58
CA VAL A 273 0.16 11.37 4.40
C VAL A 273 0.10 12.05 5.76
N VAL A 274 1.22 12.11 6.48
CA VAL A 274 1.26 12.73 7.81
C VAL A 274 1.02 14.24 7.72
N GLY A 275 1.47 14.89 6.65
CA GLY A 275 1.17 16.29 6.37
C GLY A 275 -0.33 16.54 6.17
N MET A 276 -1.02 15.67 5.44
CA MET A 276 -2.48 15.72 5.28
C MET A 276 -3.19 15.60 6.64
N GLU A 277 -2.84 14.60 7.45
CA GLU A 277 -3.42 14.38 8.79
C GLU A 277 -3.16 15.56 9.73
N TYR A 278 -1.94 16.11 9.70
CA TYR A 278 -1.56 17.28 10.47
C TYR A 278 -2.40 18.51 10.11
N VAL A 279 -2.53 18.80 8.82
CA VAL A 279 -3.35 19.92 8.33
C VAL A 279 -4.82 19.73 8.71
N TYR A 280 -5.35 18.51 8.60
CA TYR A 280 -6.72 18.19 9.02
C TYR A 280 -6.93 18.50 10.52
N VAL A 281 -6.03 18.03 11.40
CA VAL A 281 -6.15 18.27 12.84
C VAL A 281 -6.06 19.77 13.17
N LEU A 282 -5.13 20.51 12.55
CA LEU A 282 -4.99 21.96 12.76
C LEU A 282 -6.21 22.78 12.32
N ARG A 283 -6.89 22.36 11.25
CA ARG A 283 -7.99 23.10 10.63
C ARG A 283 -9.35 22.74 11.23
N TYR A 284 -9.62 21.45 11.42
CA TYR A 284 -10.95 20.95 11.74
C TYR A 284 -11.08 20.35 13.14
N ARG A 285 -9.97 19.97 13.80
CA ARG A 285 -10.00 19.29 15.11
C ARG A 285 -9.09 19.96 16.14
N ARG A 286 -9.22 21.29 16.26
CA ARG A 286 -8.43 22.07 17.23
C ARG A 286 -8.64 21.66 18.69
N SER A 287 -9.80 21.11 19.03
CA SER A 287 -10.06 20.58 20.38
C SER A 287 -9.06 19.48 20.76
N LEU A 288 -8.67 18.60 19.82
CA LEU A 288 -7.63 17.58 20.07
C LEU A 288 -6.26 18.19 20.38
N ILE A 289 -6.02 19.44 19.99
CA ILE A 289 -4.75 20.14 20.26
C ILE A 289 -4.81 20.88 21.59
N GLN A 290 -5.94 21.52 21.89
CA GLN A 290 -6.06 22.46 23.00
C GLN A 290 -6.57 21.81 24.28
N THR A 291 -7.59 20.97 24.18
CA THR A 291 -8.31 20.42 25.34
C THR A 291 -8.13 18.91 25.49
N ASP A 292 -7.97 18.16 24.39
CA ASP A 292 -7.91 16.69 24.40
C ASP A 292 -6.64 16.13 23.72
N PHE A 293 -5.49 16.63 24.16
CA PHE A 293 -4.18 16.20 23.64
C PHE A 293 -3.89 14.71 23.91
N LYS A 294 -4.49 14.14 24.97
CA LYS A 294 -4.35 12.72 25.31
C LYS A 294 -4.96 11.82 24.22
N SER A 295 -6.14 12.18 23.71
CA SER A 295 -6.75 11.49 22.57
C SER A 295 -5.86 11.57 21.32
N LEU A 296 -5.24 12.71 21.03
CA LEU A 296 -4.32 12.85 19.91
C LEU A 296 -3.12 11.88 20.01
N VAL A 297 -2.44 11.85 21.16
CA VAL A 297 -1.31 10.93 21.38
C VAL A 297 -1.75 9.47 21.25
N THR A 298 -2.96 9.15 21.71
CA THR A 298 -3.54 7.80 21.62
C THR A 298 -3.82 7.38 20.19
N ILE A 299 -4.37 8.28 19.36
CA ILE A 299 -4.57 8.05 17.92
C ILE A 299 -3.24 7.74 17.24
N LEU A 300 -2.23 8.59 17.45
CA LEU A 300 -0.92 8.43 16.81
C LEU A 300 -0.21 7.16 17.30
N GLY A 301 -0.28 6.85 18.60
CA GLY A 301 0.28 5.64 19.18
C GLY A 301 -0.35 4.36 18.64
N LEU A 302 -1.69 4.29 18.60
CA LEU A 302 -2.40 3.16 18.00
C LEU A 302 -2.09 3.03 16.51
N TYR A 303 -2.06 4.14 15.77
CA TYR A 303 -1.69 4.14 14.36
C TYR A 303 -0.31 3.48 14.15
N LEU A 304 0.69 3.90 14.94
CA LEU A 304 2.03 3.33 14.87
C LEU A 304 2.05 1.85 15.21
N ILE A 305 1.31 1.41 16.24
CA ILE A 305 1.19 -0.01 16.59
C ILE A 305 0.62 -0.80 15.41
N PHE A 306 -0.49 -0.36 14.82
CA PHE A 306 -1.10 -1.04 13.68
C PHE A 306 -0.18 -1.06 12.46
N LEU A 307 0.47 0.07 12.12
CA LEU A 307 1.39 0.15 10.99
C LEU A 307 2.59 -0.79 11.21
N PHE A 308 3.16 -0.79 12.41
CA PHE A 308 4.30 -1.63 12.77
C PHE A 308 3.95 -3.12 12.70
N LEU A 309 2.83 -3.52 13.32
CA LEU A 309 2.37 -4.91 13.26
C LEU A 309 2.05 -5.34 11.83
N ALA A 310 1.39 -4.47 11.05
CA ALA A 310 1.11 -4.74 9.65
C ALA A 310 2.41 -4.98 8.86
N ARG A 311 3.44 -4.16 9.09
CA ARG A 311 4.75 -4.33 8.45
C ARG A 311 5.43 -5.64 8.83
N ILE A 312 5.23 -6.16 10.04
CA ILE A 312 5.78 -7.47 10.44
C ILE A 312 5.00 -8.63 9.79
N PHE A 313 3.67 -8.60 9.80
CA PHE A 313 2.85 -9.76 9.45
C PHE A 313 2.46 -9.87 7.97
N ILE A 314 2.30 -8.74 7.25
CA ILE A 314 1.72 -8.70 5.90
C ILE A 314 2.76 -9.00 4.80
N LEU A 315 4.02 -8.58 4.98
CA LEU A 315 5.06 -8.64 3.94
C LEU A 315 5.20 -10.03 3.28
N ASN A 316 5.15 -10.06 1.94
CA ASN A 316 5.37 -11.24 1.10
C ASN A 316 4.44 -12.44 1.39
N ARG A 317 3.19 -12.18 1.80
CA ARG A 317 2.18 -13.23 2.02
C ARG A 317 0.95 -12.96 1.16
N ALA A 318 0.44 -13.99 0.48
CA ALA A 318 -0.71 -13.83 -0.41
C ALA A 318 -2.04 -13.61 0.34
N VAL A 319 -2.26 -14.33 1.45
CA VAL A 319 -3.56 -14.34 2.16
C VAL A 319 -3.59 -13.42 3.38
N VAL A 320 -2.48 -13.34 4.14
CA VAL A 320 -2.40 -12.56 5.38
C VAL A 320 -2.80 -11.09 5.25
N PRO A 321 -2.46 -10.35 4.16
CA PRO A 321 -2.94 -8.98 3.98
C PRO A 321 -4.46 -8.86 4.11
N TYR A 322 -5.21 -9.82 3.56
CA TYR A 322 -6.67 -9.78 3.51
C TYR A 322 -7.34 -10.24 4.81
N ILE A 323 -6.58 -10.84 5.74
CA ILE A 323 -7.03 -11.20 7.10
C ILE A 323 -6.68 -10.10 8.11
N PHE A 324 -5.59 -9.36 7.88
CA PHE A 324 -5.04 -8.44 8.88
C PHE A 324 -6.02 -7.31 9.23
N PRO A 325 -6.36 -7.10 10.52
CA PRO A 325 -7.50 -6.30 10.95
C PRO A 325 -7.23 -4.79 10.98
N ILE A 326 -6.77 -4.18 9.87
CA ILE A 326 -6.45 -2.73 9.81
C ILE A 326 -7.63 -1.86 10.22
N ALA A 327 -8.85 -2.25 9.83
CA ALA A 327 -10.04 -1.47 10.10
C ALA A 327 -10.36 -1.35 11.60
N ALA A 328 -9.83 -2.25 12.45
CA ALA A 328 -10.00 -2.14 13.90
C ALA A 328 -9.50 -0.80 14.43
N PHE A 329 -8.40 -0.28 13.88
CA PHE A 329 -7.91 1.06 14.22
C PHE A 329 -9.00 2.13 13.99
N GLY A 330 -9.54 2.19 12.78
CA GLY A 330 -10.54 3.19 12.39
C GLY A 330 -11.81 3.10 13.22
N LEU A 331 -12.29 1.88 13.46
CA LEU A 331 -13.49 1.59 14.26
C LEU A 331 -13.29 1.96 15.74
N THR A 332 -12.10 1.73 16.31
CA THR A 332 -11.79 2.15 17.70
C THR A 332 -11.75 3.67 17.80
N ILE A 333 -11.09 4.36 16.87
CA ILE A 333 -11.03 5.83 16.89
C ILE A 333 -12.41 6.45 16.64
N SER A 334 -13.20 5.88 15.72
CA SER A 334 -14.54 6.39 15.40
C SER A 334 -15.50 6.26 16.58
N SER A 335 -15.43 5.15 17.32
CA SER A 335 -16.32 4.89 18.46
C SER A 335 -15.97 5.66 19.73
N LEU A 336 -14.71 6.02 19.96
CA LEU A 336 -14.28 6.70 21.19
C LEU A 336 -14.03 8.20 21.04
N ILE A 337 -13.70 8.66 19.84
CA ILE A 337 -13.28 10.04 19.61
C ILE A 337 -14.24 10.69 18.62
N ASN A 338 -14.14 10.30 17.34
CA ASN A 338 -14.88 10.95 16.27
C ASN A 338 -14.74 10.16 14.96
N TYR A 339 -15.84 10.00 14.21
CA TYR A 339 -15.85 9.18 13.00
C TYR A 339 -15.04 9.80 11.86
N GLU A 340 -15.03 11.12 11.71
CA GLU A 340 -14.23 11.81 10.68
C GLU A 340 -12.73 11.65 10.96
N VAL A 341 -12.31 11.68 12.23
CA VAL A 341 -10.92 11.38 12.61
C VAL A 341 -10.57 9.92 12.27
N GLY A 342 -11.46 8.98 12.61
CA GLY A 342 -11.28 7.56 12.28
C GLY A 342 -11.08 7.34 10.77
N ILE A 343 -11.90 7.99 9.94
CA ILE A 343 -11.80 7.91 8.47
C ILE A 343 -10.47 8.45 7.96
N ILE A 344 -10.11 9.69 8.33
CA ILE A 344 -8.92 10.36 7.79
C ILE A 344 -7.65 9.59 8.13
N PHE A 345 -7.51 9.14 9.38
CA PHE A 345 -6.34 8.36 9.79
C PHE A 345 -6.38 6.93 9.24
N SER A 346 -7.55 6.31 9.04
CA SER A 346 -7.64 5.01 8.35
C SER A 346 -7.19 5.09 6.90
N ILE A 347 -7.47 6.19 6.19
CA ILE A 347 -6.97 6.42 4.82
C ILE A 347 -5.44 6.47 4.82
N GLY A 348 -4.85 7.23 5.74
CA GLY A 348 -3.39 7.29 5.91
C GLY A 348 -2.80 5.93 6.21
N LEU A 349 -3.33 5.23 7.22
CA LEU A 349 -2.84 3.94 7.67
C LEU A 349 -2.90 2.88 6.57
N SER A 350 -4.02 2.84 5.84
CA SER A 350 -4.22 1.93 4.71
C SER A 350 -3.20 2.17 3.59
N THR A 351 -3.00 3.45 3.24
CA THR A 351 -2.04 3.87 2.20
C THR A 351 -0.62 3.48 2.60
N LEU A 352 -0.21 3.82 3.83
CA LEU A 352 1.12 3.49 4.32
C LEU A 352 1.30 1.99 4.54
N THR A 353 0.26 1.21 4.77
CA THR A 353 0.39 -0.25 4.96
C THR A 353 0.57 -0.98 3.64
N ALA A 354 -0.23 -0.63 2.63
CA ALA A 354 -0.19 -1.26 1.31
C ALA A 354 1.06 -0.87 0.48
N TYR A 355 1.73 0.22 0.85
CA TYR A 355 2.91 0.70 0.15
C TYR A 355 4.04 -0.34 0.08
N GLY A 356 4.57 -0.58 -1.12
CA GLY A 356 5.64 -1.55 -1.38
C GLY A 356 5.19 -3.01 -1.48
N GLN A 357 3.88 -3.30 -1.41
CA GLN A 357 3.33 -4.63 -1.72
C GLN A 357 3.10 -4.80 -3.22
N SER A 358 3.16 -6.04 -3.73
CA SER A 358 2.89 -6.35 -5.15
C SER A 358 1.48 -5.94 -5.59
N ASN A 359 0.47 -6.17 -4.74
CA ASN A 359 -0.92 -5.78 -4.98
C ASN A 359 -1.28 -4.45 -4.31
N SER A 360 -0.36 -3.47 -4.29
CA SER A 360 -0.51 -2.23 -3.50
C SER A 360 -1.81 -1.46 -3.79
N VAL A 361 -2.24 -1.34 -5.05
CA VAL A 361 -3.48 -0.62 -5.41
C VAL A 361 -4.72 -1.35 -4.89
N GLU A 362 -4.81 -2.66 -5.14
CA GLU A 362 -5.90 -3.52 -4.65
C GLU A 362 -6.00 -3.45 -3.11
N LEU A 363 -4.89 -3.65 -2.41
CA LEU A 363 -4.84 -3.61 -0.95
C LEU A 363 -5.20 -2.23 -0.38
N THR A 364 -4.75 -1.15 -1.03
CA THR A 364 -5.11 0.21 -0.62
C THR A 364 -6.62 0.41 -0.69
N LEU A 365 -7.27 0.04 -1.80
CA LEU A 365 -8.72 0.15 -1.94
C LEU A 365 -9.48 -0.79 -1.00
N PHE A 366 -9.00 -2.03 -0.85
CA PHE A 366 -9.57 -3.01 0.07
C PHE A 366 -9.64 -2.46 1.49
N TYR A 367 -8.54 -1.91 2.01
CA TYR A 367 -8.53 -1.36 3.37
C TYR A 367 -9.33 -0.05 3.48
N ILE A 368 -9.19 0.87 2.53
CA ILE A 368 -9.86 2.18 2.60
C ILE A 368 -11.38 2.02 2.50
N ILE A 369 -11.88 1.37 1.45
CA ILE A 369 -13.31 1.30 1.18
C ILE A 369 -14.00 0.48 2.28
N ALA A 370 -13.44 -0.67 2.65
CA ALA A 370 -14.03 -1.52 3.69
C ALA A 370 -14.04 -0.83 5.06
N SER A 371 -12.96 -0.12 5.43
CA SER A 371 -12.90 0.62 6.70
C SER A 371 -13.90 1.78 6.76
N ILE A 372 -13.99 2.59 5.69
CA ILE A 372 -14.90 3.75 5.66
C ILE A 372 -16.36 3.30 5.77
N VAL A 373 -16.75 2.29 4.97
CA VAL A 373 -18.13 1.77 5.02
C VAL A 373 -18.43 1.20 6.41
N ALA A 374 -17.52 0.42 6.99
CA ALA A 374 -17.69 -0.13 8.33
C ALA A 374 -17.82 0.95 9.41
N ILE A 375 -17.05 2.04 9.33
CA ILE A 375 -17.14 3.19 10.24
C ILE A 375 -18.53 3.86 10.14
N PHE A 376 -19.06 4.06 8.93
CA PHE A 376 -20.39 4.62 8.76
C PHE A 376 -21.50 3.73 9.31
N ILE A 377 -21.38 2.40 9.17
CA ILE A 377 -22.32 1.45 9.76
C ILE A 377 -22.23 1.44 11.29
N LEU A 378 -21.01 1.54 11.86
CA LEU A 378 -20.80 1.53 13.30
C LEU A 378 -21.36 2.78 13.99
N GLN A 379 -21.30 3.94 13.33
CA GLN A 379 -21.69 5.25 13.89
C GLN A 379 -20.94 5.54 15.21
N ARG A 380 -21.67 5.66 16.33
CA ARG A 380 -21.10 5.89 17.68
C ARG A 380 -20.68 4.60 18.41
N GLY A 381 -20.96 3.41 17.86
CA GLY A 381 -20.57 2.15 18.50
C GLY A 381 -21.20 1.94 19.89
N ARG A 382 -22.47 2.33 20.07
CA ARG A 382 -23.18 2.21 21.37
C ARG A 382 -24.01 0.92 21.52
N ARG A 383 -24.09 0.09 20.47
CA ARG A 383 -24.80 -1.20 20.48
C ARG A 383 -23.90 -2.30 19.94
N ILE A 384 -23.82 -3.43 20.62
CA ILE A 384 -23.04 -4.60 20.16
C ILE A 384 -23.50 -5.05 18.76
N THR A 385 -24.80 -4.96 18.47
CA THR A 385 -25.34 -5.30 17.15
C THR A 385 -24.76 -4.44 16.03
N ALA A 386 -24.48 -3.15 16.28
CA ALA A 386 -23.85 -2.27 15.29
C ALA A 386 -22.42 -2.73 14.94
N PHE A 387 -21.68 -3.22 15.92
CA PHE A 387 -20.36 -3.83 15.69
C PHE A 387 -20.47 -5.08 14.82
N PHE A 388 -21.42 -5.98 15.10
CA PHE A 388 -21.64 -7.17 14.28
C PHE A 388 -21.94 -6.81 12.81
N TYR A 389 -22.87 -5.86 12.58
CA TYR A 389 -23.17 -5.39 11.23
C TYR A 389 -21.96 -4.73 10.55
N ALA A 390 -21.18 -3.92 11.28
CA ALA A 390 -19.97 -3.31 10.73
C ALA A 390 -18.97 -4.39 10.26
N GLY A 391 -18.78 -5.46 11.02
CA GLY A 391 -17.90 -6.58 10.65
C GLY A 391 -18.39 -7.37 9.45
N LEU A 392 -19.69 -7.66 9.38
CA LEU A 392 -20.29 -8.34 8.24
C LEU A 392 -20.16 -7.52 6.95
N VAL A 393 -20.48 -6.23 7.01
CA VAL A 393 -20.38 -5.32 5.86
C VAL A 393 -18.93 -5.13 5.45
N LEU A 394 -17.99 -5.04 6.40
CA LEU A 394 -16.56 -5.00 6.11
C LEU A 394 -16.13 -6.22 5.29
N GLY A 395 -16.54 -7.42 5.71
CA GLY A 395 -16.22 -8.67 4.99
C GLY A 395 -16.84 -8.71 3.59
N LEU A 396 -18.07 -8.24 3.42
CA LEU A 396 -18.75 -8.17 2.13
C LEU A 396 -18.07 -7.18 1.17
N ILE A 397 -17.77 -5.98 1.63
CA ILE A 397 -17.10 -4.93 0.82
C ILE A 397 -15.67 -5.35 0.48
N GLY A 398 -14.95 -5.95 1.43
CA GLY A 398 -13.63 -6.52 1.19
C GLY A 398 -13.68 -7.61 0.12
N SER A 399 -14.64 -8.54 0.24
CA SER A 399 -14.85 -9.62 -0.75
C SER A 399 -15.20 -9.07 -2.13
N ALA A 400 -16.07 -8.07 -2.21
CA ALA A 400 -16.44 -7.42 -3.47
C ALA A 400 -15.22 -6.75 -4.13
N THR A 401 -14.35 -6.12 -3.34
CA THR A 401 -13.10 -5.50 -3.84
C THR A 401 -12.15 -6.56 -4.40
N VAL A 402 -11.95 -7.66 -3.67
CA VAL A 402 -11.14 -8.80 -4.13
C VAL A 402 -11.68 -9.36 -5.45
N VAL A 403 -12.99 -9.64 -5.52
CA VAL A 403 -13.63 -10.19 -6.72
C VAL A 403 -13.49 -9.23 -7.90
N ALA A 404 -13.67 -7.92 -7.70
CA ALA A 404 -13.52 -6.93 -8.76
C ALA A 404 -12.13 -6.95 -9.40
N TYR A 405 -11.06 -7.05 -8.60
CA TYR A 405 -9.69 -7.11 -9.11
C TYR A 405 -9.35 -8.47 -9.76
N ARG A 406 -9.93 -9.57 -9.27
CA ARG A 406 -9.69 -10.92 -9.80
C ARG A 406 -10.51 -11.23 -11.07
N LEU A 407 -11.64 -10.56 -11.30
CA LEU A 407 -12.42 -10.74 -12.53
C LEU A 407 -11.73 -10.19 -13.79
N ILE A 408 -10.88 -9.18 -13.62
CA ILE A 408 -10.15 -8.53 -14.72
C ILE A 408 -8.70 -9.02 -14.85
N SER A 409 -8.25 -9.93 -13.97
CA SER A 409 -6.93 -10.54 -14.12
C SER A 409 -6.92 -11.53 -15.28
N ALA A 410 -5.83 -11.56 -16.04
CA ALA A 410 -5.66 -12.47 -17.19
C ALA A 410 -5.80 -13.96 -16.84
N TYR A 411 -5.67 -14.30 -15.56
CA TYR A 411 -5.81 -15.66 -15.02
C TYR A 411 -7.00 -15.70 -14.05
N PHE A 412 -7.93 -16.62 -14.29
CA PHE A 412 -9.12 -16.81 -13.45
C PHE A 412 -8.91 -18.02 -12.52
N ASP A 413 -8.60 -17.74 -11.25
CA ASP A 413 -8.39 -18.74 -10.19
C ASP A 413 -9.54 -18.71 -9.17
N ILE A 414 -10.48 -19.65 -9.32
CA ILE A 414 -11.66 -19.74 -8.45
C ILE A 414 -11.28 -20.07 -7.00
N GLU A 415 -10.30 -20.96 -6.80
CA GLU A 415 -9.89 -21.39 -5.45
C GLU A 415 -9.22 -20.24 -4.69
N GLY A 416 -8.35 -19.49 -5.37
CA GLY A 416 -7.74 -18.27 -4.83
C GLY A 416 -8.78 -17.20 -4.48
N ILE A 417 -9.78 -16.99 -5.35
CA ILE A 417 -10.88 -16.04 -5.08
C ILE A 417 -11.66 -16.46 -3.83
N LEU A 418 -12.09 -17.73 -3.73
CA LEU A 418 -12.84 -18.23 -2.57
C LEU A 418 -12.02 -18.12 -1.27
N THR A 419 -10.71 -18.39 -1.34
CA THR A 419 -9.79 -18.23 -0.21
C THR A 419 -9.73 -16.77 0.27
N LEU A 420 -9.63 -15.81 -0.66
CA LEU A 420 -9.56 -14.40 -0.33
C LEU A 420 -10.92 -13.82 0.13
N ILE A 421 -12.04 -14.36 -0.34
CA ILE A 421 -13.38 -14.06 0.20
C ILE A 421 -13.44 -14.51 1.67
N GLY A 422 -13.06 -15.76 1.96
CA GLY A 422 -12.99 -16.27 3.34
C GLY A 422 -12.09 -15.42 4.22
N ALA A 423 -10.90 -15.04 3.72
CA ALA A 423 -9.98 -14.14 4.41
C ALA A 423 -10.61 -12.77 4.70
N SER A 424 -11.37 -12.21 3.76
CA SER A 424 -12.05 -10.92 3.92
C SER A 424 -13.13 -10.95 5.02
N PHE A 425 -13.90 -12.03 5.12
CA PHE A 425 -14.86 -12.20 6.23
C PHE A 425 -14.14 -12.38 7.58
N LEU A 426 -13.04 -13.13 7.61
CA LEU A 426 -12.21 -13.24 8.81
C LEU A 426 -11.64 -11.88 9.23
N ASN A 427 -11.21 -11.04 8.29
CA ASN A 427 -10.82 -9.66 8.58
C ASN A 427 -11.97 -8.84 9.18
N GLY A 428 -13.19 -8.93 8.63
CA GLY A 428 -14.38 -8.30 9.20
C GLY A 428 -14.62 -8.66 10.67
N MET A 429 -14.61 -9.96 10.97
CA MET A 429 -14.82 -10.47 12.33
C MET A 429 -13.66 -10.14 13.26
N ALA A 430 -12.41 -10.32 12.80
CA ALA A 430 -11.21 -10.01 13.56
C ALA A 430 -11.12 -8.50 13.87
N SER A 431 -11.45 -7.65 12.90
CA SER A 431 -11.45 -6.19 13.06
C SER A 431 -12.42 -5.75 14.15
N VAL A 432 -13.66 -6.26 14.13
CA VAL A 432 -14.66 -5.94 15.14
C VAL A 432 -14.31 -6.50 16.52
N SER A 433 -13.84 -7.74 16.57
CA SER A 433 -13.44 -8.38 17.84
C SER A 433 -12.30 -7.62 18.49
N LEU A 434 -11.28 -7.25 17.70
CA LEU A 434 -10.18 -6.43 18.16
C LEU A 434 -10.64 -5.02 18.54
N THR A 435 -11.59 -4.44 17.80
CA THR A 435 -12.18 -3.14 18.14
C THR A 435 -12.82 -3.15 19.52
N LEU A 436 -13.61 -4.16 19.87
CA LEU A 436 -14.26 -4.25 21.18
C LEU A 436 -13.24 -4.33 22.33
N ILE A 437 -12.18 -5.11 22.15
CA ILE A 437 -11.09 -5.24 23.13
C ILE A 437 -10.35 -3.90 23.28
N LEU A 438 -9.96 -3.30 22.15
CA LEU A 438 -9.26 -2.02 22.14
C LEU A 438 -10.14 -0.90 22.68
N GLN A 439 -11.45 -0.91 22.40
CA GLN A 439 -12.39 0.08 22.90
C GLN A 439 -12.39 0.10 24.43
N TYR A 440 -12.42 -1.07 25.07
CA TYR A 440 -12.33 -1.17 26.53
C TYR A 440 -11.00 -0.64 27.08
N ALA A 441 -9.87 -1.10 26.55
CA ALA A 441 -8.54 -0.70 27.01
C ALA A 441 -8.27 0.80 26.80
N VAL A 442 -8.62 1.31 25.62
CA VAL A 442 -8.39 2.70 25.23
C VAL A 442 -9.34 3.65 25.93
N ALA A 443 -10.63 3.28 26.11
CA ALA A 443 -11.58 4.12 26.84
C ALA A 443 -11.13 4.34 28.29
N SER A 444 -10.69 3.28 28.97
CA SER A 444 -10.15 3.37 30.33
C SER A 444 -8.95 4.31 30.39
N PHE A 445 -8.01 4.18 29.45
CA PHE A 445 -6.88 5.10 29.36
C PHE A 445 -7.33 6.55 29.11
N LEU A 446 -8.32 6.78 28.24
CA LEU A 446 -8.82 8.13 27.94
C LEU A 446 -9.74 8.71 29.01
N GLY A 447 -10.16 7.94 30.02
CA GLY A 447 -11.17 8.35 31.00
C GLY A 447 -12.58 8.45 30.42
N LYS A 448 -12.81 7.80 29.26
CA LYS A 448 -14.10 7.76 28.57
C LYS A 448 -14.88 6.50 28.91
N THR A 449 -16.19 6.52 28.66
CA THR A 449 -17.06 5.36 28.89
C THR A 449 -17.42 4.63 27.60
N THR A 450 -17.42 3.30 27.68
CA THR A 450 -17.97 2.45 26.60
C THR A 450 -19.46 2.19 26.84
N ALA A 451 -20.20 1.79 25.81
CA ALA A 451 -21.60 1.42 26.00
C ALA A 451 -21.80 0.25 26.96
N LEU A 452 -20.90 -0.74 26.96
CA LEU A 452 -20.94 -1.86 27.89
C LEU A 452 -20.79 -1.38 29.34
N GLN A 453 -19.79 -0.52 29.57
CA GLN A 453 -19.57 0.06 30.90
C GLN A 453 -20.76 0.91 31.37
N LEU A 454 -21.36 1.71 30.48
CA LEU A 454 -22.57 2.47 30.81
C LEU A 454 -23.77 1.56 31.11
N MET A 455 -23.94 0.46 30.37
CA MET A 455 -24.98 -0.53 30.66
C MET A 455 -24.76 -1.14 32.04
N ASP A 456 -23.55 -1.53 32.39
CA ASP A 456 -23.22 -2.08 33.72
C ASP A 456 -23.50 -1.06 34.83
N LEU A 457 -23.08 0.19 34.66
CA LEU A 457 -23.33 1.28 35.61
C LEU A 457 -24.80 1.66 35.72
N SER A 458 -25.63 1.36 34.71
CA SER A 458 -27.06 1.64 34.73
C SER A 458 -27.88 0.61 35.52
N ARG A 459 -27.27 -0.52 35.89
CA ARG A 459 -27.99 -1.61 36.54
C ARG A 459 -28.30 -1.24 38.00
N PRO A 460 -29.55 -1.46 38.47
CA PRO A 460 -29.92 -1.14 39.85
C PRO A 460 -29.12 -1.89 40.92
N ASP A 461 -28.52 -3.04 40.59
CA ASP A 461 -27.69 -3.83 41.50
C ASP A 461 -26.24 -3.31 41.62
N HIS A 462 -25.89 -2.22 40.92
CA HIS A 462 -24.59 -1.58 41.11
C HIS A 462 -24.45 -1.08 42.57
N PRO A 463 -23.34 -1.39 43.27
CA PRO A 463 -23.20 -1.12 44.71
C PRO A 463 -23.44 0.33 45.13
N LEU A 464 -23.00 1.31 44.33
CA LEU A 464 -23.24 2.72 44.63
C LEU A 464 -24.71 3.12 44.44
N LEU A 465 -25.42 2.56 43.44
CA LEU A 465 -26.86 2.81 43.30
C LEU A 465 -27.66 2.18 44.43
N GLN A 466 -27.25 1.00 44.90
CA GLN A 466 -27.83 0.37 46.09
C GLN A 466 -27.63 1.23 47.35
N LEU A 467 -26.44 1.81 47.52
CA LEU A 467 -26.16 2.74 48.62
C LEU A 467 -27.08 3.96 48.57
N ILE A 468 -27.22 4.59 47.39
CA ILE A 468 -28.09 5.76 47.20
C ILE A 468 -29.57 5.39 47.45
N MET A 469 -30.02 4.26 46.91
CA MET A 469 -31.40 3.77 47.06
C MET A 469 -31.74 3.46 48.53
N THR A 470 -30.79 2.90 49.29
CA THR A 470 -31.01 2.52 50.69
C THR A 470 -30.94 3.72 51.63
N ASN A 471 -29.95 4.60 51.47
CA ASN A 471 -29.72 5.70 52.39
C ASN A 471 -30.55 6.96 52.06
N SER A 472 -30.83 7.18 50.78
CA SER A 472 -31.45 8.41 50.24
C SER A 472 -32.51 8.07 49.17
N PRO A 473 -33.58 7.34 49.53
CA PRO A 473 -34.59 6.86 48.57
C PRO A 473 -35.31 7.99 47.81
N GLY A 474 -35.46 9.16 48.44
CA GLY A 474 -36.05 10.34 47.81
C GLY A 474 -35.18 10.92 46.71
N SER A 475 -33.87 11.05 46.96
CA SER A 475 -32.88 11.48 45.96
C SER A 475 -32.71 10.44 44.84
N TYR A 476 -32.81 9.13 45.16
CA TYR A 476 -32.83 8.07 44.15
C TYR A 476 -34.01 8.24 43.18
N GLN A 477 -35.22 8.46 43.72
CA GLN A 477 -36.41 8.66 42.89
C GLN A 477 -36.36 9.96 42.07
N HIS A 478 -35.84 11.04 42.65
CA HIS A 478 -35.54 12.28 41.93
C HIS A 478 -34.58 12.03 40.75
N SER A 479 -33.45 11.37 41.02
CA SER A 479 -32.43 11.05 40.00
C SER A 479 -33.00 10.22 38.85
N LEU A 480 -33.93 9.30 39.11
CA LEU A 480 -34.64 8.55 38.06
C LEU A 480 -35.51 9.45 37.16
N GLN A 481 -36.20 10.45 37.74
CA GLN A 481 -37.03 11.39 36.97
C GLN A 481 -36.17 12.33 36.14
N VAL A 482 -35.09 12.86 36.73
CA VAL A 482 -34.09 13.68 36.05
C VAL A 482 -33.44 12.90 34.91
N ALA A 483 -33.05 11.64 35.15
CA ALA A 483 -32.47 10.78 34.12
C ALA A 483 -33.42 10.57 32.94
N ASN A 484 -34.72 10.39 33.18
CA ASN A 484 -35.69 10.25 32.10
C ASN A 484 -35.84 11.56 31.29
N LEU A 485 -35.96 12.72 31.95
CA LEU A 485 -36.01 14.02 31.27
C LEU A 485 -34.76 14.26 30.42
N ALA A 486 -33.60 14.08 31.03
CA ALA A 486 -32.30 14.34 30.41
C ALA A 486 -32.03 13.40 29.23
N GLU A 487 -32.34 12.11 29.37
CA GLU A 487 -32.19 11.12 28.30
C GLU A 487 -33.04 11.45 27.08
N GLN A 488 -34.32 11.79 27.26
CA GLN A 488 -35.22 12.12 26.15
C GLN A 488 -34.74 13.37 25.40
N ALA A 489 -34.28 14.39 26.14
CA ALA A 489 -33.71 15.58 25.54
C ALA A 489 -32.43 15.25 24.76
N ALA A 490 -31.51 14.47 25.33
CA ALA A 490 -30.26 14.08 24.69
C ALA A 490 -30.46 13.33 23.36
N ARG A 491 -31.49 12.48 23.27
CA ARG A 491 -31.87 11.78 22.03
C ARG A 491 -32.19 12.73 20.89
N ASN A 492 -32.70 13.92 21.21
CA ASN A 492 -33.19 14.88 20.22
C ASN A 492 -32.13 15.89 19.75
N ILE A 493 -30.93 15.94 20.35
CA ILE A 493 -29.94 17.01 20.07
C ILE A 493 -28.50 16.56 19.78
N ASP A 494 -28.30 15.38 19.20
CA ASP A 494 -26.97 14.83 18.88
C ASP A 494 -26.05 14.80 20.13
N ALA A 495 -26.63 14.63 21.32
CA ALA A 495 -25.92 14.33 22.56
C ALA A 495 -25.95 12.81 22.80
N ASP A 496 -25.23 12.31 23.80
CA ASP A 496 -25.23 10.89 24.14
C ASP A 496 -26.33 10.55 25.16
N PRO A 497 -27.41 9.87 24.75
CA PRO A 497 -28.54 9.62 25.65
C PRO A 497 -28.24 8.60 26.74
N LEU A 498 -27.41 7.59 26.46
CA LEU A 498 -27.08 6.57 27.45
C LEU A 498 -26.15 7.15 28.51
N LEU A 499 -25.13 7.91 28.09
CA LEU A 499 -24.24 8.61 29.01
C LEU A 499 -25.03 9.60 29.88
N THR A 500 -25.92 10.38 29.27
CA THR A 500 -26.76 11.36 29.99
C THR A 500 -27.65 10.67 31.02
N ARG A 501 -28.32 9.57 30.64
CA ARG A 501 -29.15 8.77 31.55
C ARG A 501 -28.34 8.28 32.74
N VAL A 502 -27.20 7.63 32.49
CA VAL A 502 -26.37 7.03 33.55
C VAL A 502 -25.77 8.11 34.43
N GLY A 503 -25.22 9.18 33.85
CA GLY A 503 -24.69 10.32 34.60
C GLY A 503 -25.73 10.94 35.54
N ALA A 504 -26.97 11.10 35.07
CA ALA A 504 -28.08 11.59 35.89
C ALA A 504 -28.43 10.65 37.06
N LEU A 505 -28.21 9.34 36.97
CA LEU A 505 -28.46 8.42 38.10
C LEU A 505 -27.49 8.63 39.26
N TYR A 506 -26.29 9.16 38.98
CA TYR A 506 -25.22 9.31 39.97
C TYR A 506 -24.98 10.76 40.41
N HIS A 507 -25.57 11.76 39.76
CA HIS A 507 -25.23 13.17 39.99
C HIS A 507 -25.34 13.60 41.47
N ASP A 508 -26.32 13.04 42.16
CA ASP A 508 -26.66 13.32 43.56
C ASP A 508 -26.07 12.30 44.56
N ALA A 509 -25.12 11.46 44.15
CA ALA A 509 -24.62 10.34 44.95
C ALA A 509 -24.14 10.75 46.35
N GLY A 510 -23.58 11.95 46.51
CA GLY A 510 -23.08 12.43 47.81
C GLY A 510 -24.15 12.66 48.85
N LYS A 511 -25.42 12.87 48.46
CA LYS A 511 -26.53 13.01 49.40
C LYS A 511 -26.72 11.75 50.26
N ALA A 512 -26.29 10.58 49.77
CA ALA A 512 -26.36 9.32 50.48
C ALA A 512 -25.52 9.26 51.78
N LEU A 513 -24.53 10.16 51.93
CA LEU A 513 -23.74 10.26 53.16
C LEU A 513 -24.44 11.08 54.26
N ASN A 514 -25.31 12.02 53.88
CA ASN A 514 -25.97 12.95 54.80
C ASN A 514 -27.46 13.16 54.44
N PRO A 515 -28.27 12.10 54.32
CA PRO A 515 -29.60 12.17 53.69
C PRO A 515 -30.59 13.09 54.41
N SER A 516 -30.50 13.21 55.75
CA SER A 516 -31.40 14.03 56.56
C SER A 516 -31.33 15.54 56.30
N PHE A 517 -30.29 16.01 55.61
CA PHE A 517 -30.13 17.41 55.21
C PHE A 517 -30.75 17.73 53.84
N PHE A 518 -31.39 16.77 53.18
CA PHE A 518 -32.02 16.97 51.87
C PHE A 518 -33.51 16.71 51.98
N ILE A 519 -34.32 17.72 51.63
CA ILE A 519 -35.76 17.76 51.89
C ILE A 519 -36.51 16.59 51.26
N GLU A 520 -36.04 16.10 50.11
CA GLU A 520 -36.63 14.95 49.41
C GLU A 520 -36.49 13.62 50.19
N ASN A 521 -35.56 13.54 51.15
CA ASN A 521 -35.32 12.37 52.00
C ASN A 521 -35.83 12.54 53.43
N GLN A 522 -36.30 13.73 53.81
CA GLN A 522 -36.86 13.96 55.14
C GLN A 522 -38.23 13.29 55.28
N VAL A 523 -38.52 12.73 56.45
CA VAL A 523 -39.83 12.12 56.73
C VAL A 523 -40.86 13.24 56.85
N SER A 524 -41.98 13.13 56.12
CA SER A 524 -43.06 14.11 56.17
C SER A 524 -43.50 14.38 57.61
N GLY A 525 -43.43 15.65 58.04
CA GLY A 525 -43.77 16.09 59.39
C GLY A 525 -42.61 16.12 60.40
N SER A 526 -41.38 15.77 59.99
CA SER A 526 -40.18 16.00 60.78
C SER A 526 -39.74 17.47 60.74
N ILE A 527 -39.04 17.93 61.79
CA ILE A 527 -38.44 19.27 61.83
C ILE A 527 -37.37 19.36 60.74
N ASN A 528 -37.40 20.43 59.95
CA ASN A 528 -36.39 20.64 58.93
C ASN A 528 -35.03 20.89 59.60
N THR A 529 -34.06 20.05 59.29
CA THR A 529 -32.70 20.09 59.87
C THR A 529 -31.96 21.41 59.61
N HIS A 530 -32.45 22.25 58.70
CA HIS A 530 -31.87 23.58 58.39
C HIS A 530 -32.51 24.75 59.12
N ASP A 531 -33.57 24.54 59.92
CA ASP A 531 -34.29 25.64 60.56
C ASP A 531 -33.44 26.32 61.65
N ASP A 532 -32.73 25.52 62.45
CA ASP A 532 -31.92 25.94 63.60
C ASP A 532 -30.41 26.10 63.29
N ILE A 533 -30.02 26.10 62.01
CA ILE A 533 -28.62 26.18 61.58
C ILE A 533 -28.35 27.54 60.92
N ASP A 534 -27.15 28.10 61.17
CA ASP A 534 -26.66 29.27 60.45
C ASP A 534 -26.76 29.08 58.92
N PRO A 535 -27.28 30.04 58.14
CA PRO A 535 -27.46 29.86 56.70
C PRO A 535 -26.19 29.52 55.92
N ALA A 536 -25.02 30.05 56.33
CA ALA A 536 -23.75 29.72 55.68
C ALA A 536 -23.31 28.28 56.04
N GLN A 537 -23.58 27.82 57.26
CA GLN A 537 -23.36 26.42 57.63
C GLN A 537 -24.32 25.47 56.90
N SER A 538 -25.61 25.82 56.79
CA SER A 538 -26.60 25.10 55.98
C SER A 538 -26.15 25.01 54.51
N ALA A 539 -25.70 26.12 53.93
CA ALA A 539 -25.17 26.16 52.57
C ALA A 539 -23.93 25.25 52.41
N SER A 540 -22.99 25.29 53.36
CA SER A 540 -21.80 24.44 53.33
C SER A 540 -22.16 22.95 53.34
N ILE A 541 -23.13 22.52 54.17
CA ILE A 541 -23.60 21.12 54.20
C ILE A 541 -24.23 20.72 52.87
N ILE A 542 -25.06 21.60 52.29
CA ILE A 542 -25.69 21.35 50.98
C ILE A 542 -24.63 21.25 49.89
N ILE A 543 -23.70 22.21 49.80
CA ILE A 543 -22.66 22.25 48.76
C ILE A 543 -21.74 21.01 48.85
N LYS A 544 -21.48 20.53 50.06
CA LYS A 544 -20.59 19.39 50.32
C LYS A 544 -21.01 18.09 49.62
N HIS A 545 -22.29 17.92 49.25
CA HIS A 545 -22.71 16.71 48.52
C HIS A 545 -21.96 16.49 47.21
N VAL A 546 -21.44 17.56 46.58
CA VAL A 546 -20.64 17.44 45.36
C VAL A 546 -19.29 16.76 45.67
N GLU A 547 -18.60 17.23 46.71
CA GLU A 547 -17.32 16.64 47.14
C GLU A 547 -17.50 15.21 47.66
N ASP A 548 -18.53 14.99 48.48
CA ASP A 548 -18.90 13.67 49.00
C ASP A 548 -19.27 12.71 47.86
N GLY A 549 -19.96 13.20 46.82
CA GLY A 549 -20.32 12.45 45.63
C GLY A 549 -19.09 12.04 44.81
N LEU A 550 -18.14 12.96 44.61
CA LEU A 550 -16.87 12.65 43.95
C LEU A 550 -16.01 11.66 44.75
N LYS A 551 -16.04 11.75 46.09
CA LYS A 551 -15.37 10.78 46.96
C LYS A 551 -15.97 9.38 46.77
N LEU A 552 -17.30 9.26 46.81
CA LEU A 552 -17.99 8.00 46.55
C LEU A 552 -17.71 7.49 45.13
N ALA A 553 -17.75 8.35 44.13
CA ALA A 553 -17.47 7.98 42.75
C ALA A 553 -16.09 7.33 42.61
N ARG A 554 -15.06 7.91 43.23
CA ARG A 554 -13.70 7.33 43.24
C ARG A 554 -13.61 6.01 44.01
N GLU A 555 -14.27 5.91 45.15
CA GLU A 555 -14.31 4.68 45.96
C GLU A 555 -14.92 3.50 45.19
N TYR A 556 -16.01 3.77 44.46
CA TYR A 556 -16.71 2.78 43.64
C TYR A 556 -16.21 2.71 42.18
N ARG A 557 -15.08 3.35 41.86
CA ARG A 557 -14.42 3.31 40.53
C ARG A 557 -15.33 3.76 39.39
N ILE A 558 -16.17 4.75 39.64
CA ILE A 558 -16.99 5.41 38.63
C ILE A 558 -16.08 6.16 37.64
N PRO A 559 -16.32 6.07 36.32
CA PRO A 559 -15.46 6.71 35.32
C PRO A 559 -15.50 8.25 35.37
N PRO A 560 -14.43 8.95 34.96
CA PRO A 560 -14.36 10.41 34.96
C PRO A 560 -15.49 11.11 34.20
N GLU A 561 -15.95 10.54 33.08
CA GLU A 561 -17.10 11.07 32.33
C GLU A 561 -18.40 11.09 33.15
N ILE A 562 -18.58 10.17 34.11
CA ILE A 562 -19.73 10.15 35.02
C ILE A 562 -19.47 11.05 36.24
N GLU A 563 -18.24 11.10 36.74
CA GLU A 563 -17.84 12.08 37.79
C GLU A 563 -18.15 13.51 37.36
N ALA A 564 -18.01 13.83 36.07
CA ALA A 564 -18.36 15.15 35.53
C ALA A 564 -19.83 15.52 35.77
N PHE A 565 -20.77 14.57 35.73
CA PHE A 565 -22.18 14.84 36.07
C PHE A 565 -22.34 15.20 37.54
N ILE A 566 -21.51 14.67 38.44
CA ILE A 566 -21.51 15.04 39.86
C ILE A 566 -20.92 16.43 40.04
N SER A 567 -19.77 16.74 39.45
CA SER A 567 -19.11 18.04 39.66
C SER A 567 -19.79 19.21 38.94
N GLU A 568 -20.37 18.98 37.76
CA GLU A 568 -20.82 20.05 36.88
C GLU A 568 -22.31 20.40 36.98
N HIS A 569 -23.16 19.54 37.56
CA HIS A 569 -24.62 19.70 37.46
C HIS A 569 -25.17 20.98 38.11
N HIS A 570 -24.47 21.54 39.11
CA HIS A 570 -24.80 22.83 39.69
C HIS A 570 -23.94 23.99 39.15
N GLY A 571 -22.87 23.73 38.40
CA GLY A 571 -21.92 24.73 37.96
C GLY A 571 -21.43 25.61 39.11
N LYS A 572 -21.24 26.90 38.84
CA LYS A 572 -21.01 27.93 39.88
C LYS A 572 -22.29 28.65 40.29
N SER A 573 -23.39 27.89 40.44
CA SER A 573 -24.63 28.46 40.96
C SER A 573 -24.52 28.74 42.46
N MET A 574 -25.51 29.46 43.00
CA MET A 574 -25.59 29.75 44.43
C MET A 574 -26.78 29.04 45.07
N THR A 575 -26.63 28.66 46.34
CA THR A 575 -27.70 28.16 47.21
C THR A 575 -28.67 29.31 47.56
N LYS A 576 -29.56 29.65 46.61
CA LYS A 576 -30.40 30.86 46.68
C LYS A 576 -31.25 30.98 47.94
N TYR A 577 -31.80 29.88 48.45
CA TYR A 577 -32.63 29.90 49.65
C TYR A 577 -31.81 30.29 50.89
N GLN A 578 -30.66 29.64 51.10
CA GLN A 578 -29.73 29.93 52.17
C GLN A 578 -29.19 31.36 52.06
N LEU A 579 -28.85 31.81 50.84
CA LEU A 579 -28.41 33.17 50.59
C LEU A 579 -29.48 34.21 50.96
N SER A 580 -30.75 33.97 50.61
CA SER A 580 -31.85 34.86 51.00
C SER A 580 -32.06 34.89 52.51
N LYS A 581 -32.08 33.72 53.18
CA LYS A 581 -32.20 33.62 54.64
C LYS A 581 -31.03 34.34 55.35
N ALA A 582 -29.82 34.27 54.80
CA ALA A 582 -28.67 35.00 55.31
C ALA A 582 -28.82 36.52 55.18
N LYS A 583 -29.33 37.01 54.03
CA LYS A 583 -29.62 38.43 53.83
C LYS A 583 -30.72 38.95 54.76
N GLU A 584 -31.71 38.12 55.07
CA GLU A 584 -32.77 38.45 56.03
C GLU A 584 -32.24 38.52 57.47
N LEU A 585 -31.35 37.60 57.86
CA LEU A 585 -30.78 37.54 59.21
C LEU A 585 -29.70 38.60 59.46
N TYR A 586 -28.80 38.82 58.52
CA TYR A 586 -27.62 39.68 58.67
C TYR A 586 -27.74 41.05 57.98
N GLY A 587 -28.81 41.27 57.19
CA GLY A 587 -29.01 42.49 56.40
C GLY A 587 -28.18 42.54 55.11
N ASN A 588 -28.38 43.60 54.31
CA ASN A 588 -27.68 43.82 53.01
C ASN A 588 -26.23 44.38 53.17
N GLY A 589 -25.62 44.27 54.35
CA GLY A 589 -24.30 44.86 54.63
C GLY A 589 -23.15 44.19 53.86
N ASN A 590 -22.04 44.91 53.70
CA ASN A 590 -20.79 44.48 53.03
C ASN A 590 -20.04 43.29 53.70
N GLU A 591 -20.64 42.60 54.68
CA GLU A 591 -20.02 41.50 55.43
C GLU A 591 -20.46 40.11 54.97
N LEU A 592 -21.45 39.99 54.08
CA LEU A 592 -21.88 38.68 53.59
C LEU A 592 -20.95 38.16 52.49
N ASP A 593 -20.10 37.20 52.86
CA ASP A 593 -19.24 36.49 51.92
C ASP A 593 -20.07 35.55 51.00
N LEU A 594 -20.34 36.02 49.78
CA LEU A 594 -21.11 35.30 48.76
C LEU A 594 -20.46 33.97 48.37
N THR A 595 -19.14 33.83 48.52
CA THR A 595 -18.43 32.61 48.13
C THR A 595 -18.83 31.40 48.97
N LYS A 596 -19.31 31.61 50.20
CA LYS A 596 -19.83 30.54 51.08
C LYS A 596 -21.12 29.90 50.58
N PHE A 597 -21.82 30.56 49.66
CA PHE A 597 -23.08 30.07 49.09
C PHE A 597 -22.92 29.56 47.66
N GLU A 598 -21.73 29.68 47.07
CA GLU A 598 -21.43 29.31 45.69
C GLU A 598 -20.94 27.85 45.62
N TYR A 599 -21.47 27.09 44.65
CA TYR A 599 -20.93 25.77 44.34
C TYR A 599 -19.54 25.87 43.71
N PRO A 600 -18.62 24.91 43.97
CA PRO A 600 -17.25 24.97 43.47
C PRO A 600 -17.16 24.94 41.93
N GLY A 601 -18.20 24.42 41.26
CA GLY A 601 -18.21 24.11 39.85
C GLY A 601 -17.28 22.93 39.50
N PRO A 602 -16.82 22.83 38.24
CA PRO A 602 -16.91 23.85 37.20
C PRO A 602 -18.27 23.90 36.49
N ASN A 603 -18.49 24.90 35.61
CA ASN A 603 -19.65 24.93 34.73
C ASN A 603 -19.64 23.75 33.74
N PRO A 604 -20.80 23.31 33.23
CA PRO A 604 -20.89 22.27 32.21
C PRO A 604 -19.98 22.50 31.01
N HIS A 605 -19.26 21.45 30.60
CA HIS A 605 -18.41 21.47 29.39
C HIS A 605 -18.95 20.61 28.25
N SER A 606 -19.89 19.70 28.53
CA SER A 606 -20.50 18.83 27.53
C SER A 606 -21.96 19.18 27.31
N LYS A 607 -22.56 18.70 26.20
CA LYS A 607 -24.01 18.86 26.01
C LYS A 607 -24.75 18.06 27.08
N GLU A 608 -24.21 16.93 27.47
CA GLU A 608 -24.80 15.96 28.37
C GLU A 608 -24.90 16.49 29.80
N THR A 609 -23.83 17.08 30.36
CA THR A 609 -23.84 17.69 31.70
C THR A 609 -24.67 18.97 31.73
N ALA A 610 -24.72 19.70 30.62
CA ALA A 610 -25.61 20.87 30.46
C ALA A 610 -27.09 20.48 30.45
N ILE A 611 -27.45 19.41 29.75
CA ILE A 611 -28.81 18.85 29.78
C ILE A 611 -29.15 18.41 31.20
N LEU A 612 -28.22 17.77 31.93
CA LEU A 612 -28.44 17.39 33.32
C LEU A 612 -28.76 18.62 34.19
N MET A 613 -27.93 19.67 34.14
CA MET A 613 -28.16 20.90 34.91
C MET A 613 -29.56 21.49 34.65
N MET A 614 -30.00 21.50 33.39
CA MET A 614 -31.33 21.99 33.03
C MET A 614 -32.43 21.04 33.52
N ALA A 615 -32.25 19.73 33.38
CA ALA A 615 -33.21 18.71 33.77
C ALA A 615 -33.42 18.68 35.29
N ASP A 616 -32.34 18.72 36.07
CA ASP A 616 -32.36 18.80 37.54
C ASP A 616 -33.15 20.04 37.98
N LYS A 617 -32.81 21.21 37.43
CA LYS A 617 -33.51 22.46 37.79
C LYS A 617 -35.00 22.43 37.47
N VAL A 618 -35.37 21.86 36.32
CA VAL A 618 -36.75 21.77 35.86
C VAL A 618 -37.54 20.74 36.68
N GLU A 619 -36.98 19.57 36.95
CA GLU A 619 -37.63 18.54 37.79
C GLU A 619 -37.87 19.09 39.20
N ALA A 620 -36.84 19.67 39.82
CA ALA A 620 -36.92 20.15 41.20
C ALA A 620 -38.01 21.23 41.34
N ARG A 621 -38.14 22.12 40.34
CA ARG A 621 -39.22 23.11 40.30
C ARG A 621 -40.58 22.49 40.03
N ALA A 622 -40.69 21.57 39.06
CA ALA A 622 -41.96 20.91 38.76
C ALA A 622 -42.49 20.10 39.95
N ARG A 623 -41.61 19.49 40.74
CA ARG A 623 -41.94 18.77 41.98
C ARG A 623 -42.44 19.71 43.08
N ALA A 624 -41.90 20.93 43.17
CA ALA A 624 -42.31 21.92 44.16
C ALA A 624 -43.60 22.69 43.77
N GLU A 625 -43.72 23.10 42.51
CA GLU A 625 -44.84 23.94 42.02
C GLU A 625 -46.08 23.12 41.60
N ILE A 626 -45.90 21.83 41.25
CA ILE A 626 -46.96 20.90 40.81
C ILE A 626 -47.86 21.53 39.72
N PRO A 627 -47.29 21.82 38.53
CA PRO A 627 -48.02 22.48 37.45
C PRO A 627 -49.18 21.60 36.95
N LYS A 628 -50.34 22.23 36.69
CA LYS A 628 -51.59 21.57 36.33
C LYS A 628 -52.00 21.76 34.87
N THR A 629 -51.48 22.79 34.20
CA THR A 629 -51.83 23.14 32.82
C THR A 629 -50.62 23.08 31.89
N ASP A 630 -50.85 22.91 30.59
CA ASP A 630 -49.77 22.91 29.58
C ASP A 630 -49.01 24.25 29.59
N GLU A 631 -49.71 25.37 29.76
CA GLU A 631 -49.13 26.71 29.89
C GLU A 631 -48.24 26.86 31.12
N GLU A 632 -48.68 26.36 32.29
CA GLU A 632 -47.87 26.36 33.53
C GLU A 632 -46.58 25.55 33.35
N ILE A 633 -46.66 24.36 32.72
CA ILE A 633 -45.47 23.54 32.43
C ILE A 633 -44.49 24.30 31.53
N LYS A 634 -44.98 24.90 30.43
CA LYS A 634 -44.14 25.68 29.51
C LYS A 634 -43.46 26.84 30.21
N GLN A 635 -44.20 27.62 30.99
CA GLN A 635 -43.66 28.78 31.69
C GLN A 635 -42.61 28.39 32.75
N LEU A 636 -42.83 27.27 33.45
CA LEU A 636 -41.87 26.71 34.39
C LEU A 636 -40.57 26.32 33.68
N ILE A 637 -40.64 25.58 32.57
CA ILE A 637 -39.48 25.17 31.78
C ILE A 637 -38.73 26.41 31.25
N GLU A 638 -39.46 27.34 30.63
CA GLU A 638 -38.91 28.54 29.99
C GLU A 638 -38.12 29.38 31.00
N SER A 639 -38.76 29.73 32.12
CA SER A 639 -38.14 30.53 33.17
C SER A 639 -36.94 29.82 33.84
N SER A 640 -36.99 28.48 33.97
CA SER A 640 -35.88 27.70 34.54
C SER A 640 -34.65 27.75 33.66
N ILE A 641 -34.82 27.42 32.37
CA ILE A 641 -33.71 27.33 31.41
C ILE A 641 -33.18 28.73 31.10
N ASP A 642 -34.04 29.73 30.95
CA ASP A 642 -33.62 31.12 30.72
C ASP A 642 -32.78 31.67 31.87
N SER A 643 -33.07 31.27 33.11
CA SER A 643 -32.26 31.68 34.27
C SER A 643 -30.84 31.11 34.22
N ILE A 644 -30.68 29.87 33.74
CA ILE A 644 -29.39 29.21 33.55
C ILE A 644 -28.61 29.89 32.42
N LEU A 645 -29.28 30.16 31.29
CA LEU A 645 -28.69 30.85 30.13
C LEU A 645 -28.20 32.25 30.49
N ARG A 646 -29.02 33.05 31.18
CA ARG A 646 -28.63 34.41 31.60
C ARG A 646 -27.46 34.42 32.59
N SER A 647 -27.24 33.32 33.31
CA SER A 647 -26.13 33.18 34.26
C SER A 647 -24.81 32.78 33.59
N GLY A 648 -24.81 32.50 32.28
CA GLY A 648 -23.59 32.10 31.54
C GLY A 648 -23.09 30.69 31.87
N PHE A 649 -23.89 29.85 32.56
CA PHE A 649 -23.43 28.51 32.97
C PHE A 649 -23.26 27.54 31.79
N LEU A 650 -23.85 27.84 30.63
CA LEU A 650 -23.74 26.99 29.43
C LEU A 650 -22.69 27.49 28.43
N ASP A 651 -21.95 28.55 28.74
CA ASP A 651 -21.03 29.22 27.80
C ASP A 651 -19.87 28.34 27.32
N ASN A 652 -19.51 27.32 28.11
CA ASN A 652 -18.44 26.37 27.79
C ASN A 652 -18.93 25.14 27.01
N THR A 653 -20.20 25.13 26.58
CA THR A 653 -20.83 23.99 25.91
C THR A 653 -21.02 24.26 24.42
N ASN A 654 -21.09 23.21 23.60
CA ASN A 654 -21.40 23.32 22.17
C ASN A 654 -22.93 23.30 21.88
N LEU A 655 -23.76 23.76 22.82
CA LEU A 655 -25.21 23.85 22.61
C LEU A 655 -25.56 25.09 21.78
N SER A 656 -26.27 24.88 20.67
CA SER A 656 -26.85 25.97 19.90
C SER A 656 -28.20 26.41 20.49
N LEU A 657 -28.66 27.63 20.18
CA LEU A 657 -30.01 28.09 20.55
C LEU A 657 -31.11 27.14 20.03
N LYS A 658 -30.90 26.54 18.85
CA LYS A 658 -31.80 25.50 18.32
C LYS A 658 -31.83 24.28 19.24
N ASN A 659 -30.67 23.84 19.77
CA ASN A 659 -30.63 22.73 20.72
C ASN A 659 -31.40 23.07 21.99
N ILE A 660 -31.24 24.28 22.54
CA ILE A 660 -31.99 24.73 23.72
C ILE A 660 -33.50 24.65 23.48
N GLN A 661 -33.99 25.12 22.34
CA GLN A 661 -35.42 25.05 22.01
C GLN A 661 -35.91 23.59 21.93
N THR A 662 -35.14 22.71 21.30
CA THR A 662 -35.47 21.27 21.24
C THR A 662 -35.46 20.61 22.62
N ILE A 663 -34.56 21.01 23.53
CA ILE A 663 -34.56 20.53 24.92
C ILE A 663 -35.83 20.99 25.64
N LYS A 664 -36.20 22.27 25.54
CA LYS A 664 -37.43 22.83 26.13
C LYS A 664 -38.68 22.04 25.69
N GLU A 665 -38.80 21.78 24.38
CA GLU A 665 -39.89 20.99 23.82
C GLU A 665 -39.88 19.53 24.31
N SER A 666 -38.70 18.92 24.38
CA SER A 666 -38.55 17.56 24.91
C SER A 666 -38.98 17.47 26.38
N PHE A 667 -38.54 18.40 27.23
CA PHE A 667 -38.94 18.45 28.64
C PHE A 667 -40.43 18.68 28.80
N PHE A 668 -41.04 19.54 27.98
CA PHE A 668 -42.49 19.76 27.98
C PHE A 668 -43.23 18.45 27.69
N ASN A 669 -42.85 17.72 26.64
CA ASN A 669 -43.51 16.46 26.28
C ASN A 669 -43.35 15.39 27.37
N THR A 670 -42.17 15.31 28.00
CA THR A 670 -41.93 14.37 29.10
C THR A 670 -42.74 14.74 30.35
N LEU A 671 -42.70 15.99 30.81
CA LEU A 671 -43.44 16.45 31.99
C LEU A 671 -44.95 16.38 31.79
N LYS A 672 -45.45 16.69 30.59
CA LYS A 672 -46.85 16.55 30.23
C LYS A 672 -47.36 15.14 30.53
N ASN A 673 -46.61 14.10 30.17
CA ASN A 673 -47.00 12.72 30.44
C ASN A 673 -46.92 12.32 31.92
N THR A 674 -46.08 12.98 32.71
CA THR A 674 -45.91 12.72 34.14
C THR A 674 -46.99 13.41 34.98
N TYR A 675 -47.37 14.64 34.64
CA TYR A 675 -48.28 15.48 35.45
C TYR A 675 -49.72 15.56 34.93
N HIS A 676 -50.01 15.12 33.69
CA HIS A 676 -51.41 14.97 33.26
C HIS A 676 -52.10 13.85 34.05
N HIS A 677 -53.27 14.19 34.59
CA HIS A 677 -54.09 13.28 35.38
C HIS A 677 -54.44 12.01 34.58
N ARG A 678 -54.06 10.84 35.12
CA ARG A 678 -54.83 9.61 34.85
C ARG A 678 -56.27 9.89 35.24
N LEU A 679 -57.21 9.80 34.29
CA LEU A 679 -58.64 9.89 34.53
C LEU A 679 -58.97 9.00 35.73
N ARG A 680 -59.49 9.59 36.82
CA ARG A 680 -60.01 8.80 37.94
C ARG A 680 -61.18 8.00 37.41
N TYR A 681 -61.10 6.68 37.50
CA TYR A 681 -62.27 5.84 37.26
C TYR A 681 -63.40 6.31 38.19
N PRO A 682 -64.63 6.51 37.67
CA PRO A 682 -65.76 6.88 38.49
C PRO A 682 -65.97 5.80 39.57
N LYS A 683 -66.31 6.25 40.78
CA LYS A 683 -66.66 5.35 41.88
C LYS A 683 -67.97 4.65 41.62
#